data_AF-A0A9X3S0S3-F1
#
_entry.id   AF-A0A9X3S0S3-F1
#
_cell.length_a   1.000
_cell.length_b   1.000
_cell.length_c   1.000
_cell.angle_alpha   90.00
_cell.angle_beta   90.00
_cell.angle_gamma   90.00
#
_symmetry.space_group_name_H-M   'P 1'
#
loop_
_entity.id
_entity.type
_entity.pdbx_description
1 polymer ?
#
loop_
_entity_poly.entity_id
_entity_poly.type
_entity_poly.pdbx_seq_one_letter_code
_entity_poly.pdbx_strand_id
1 'polypeptide(L)'
;MDVGRVRAVGVSLVTLALAGLGASPALAAGGVSVSAVSSLQAGAKAGTLTGTVVNDSSRSTTAKVSIRAMRRGTKAPVIGATTVNVGAHGSAAYTVAVKLPSGLTKGNYYLSACTPKGTGVGALGCATAEQDVLIKGGIPVPGAQPAAPTRAKAAQAPVCTSGGHSLQPAGSKLYPETGNTGYTSVHTDVNLVYDAPSNLFLPGTHVDLTQRATQCLSDFSLDFERSNTVTSTTVPGPDLTVQSVTINGQPATFTFKQPTYPGDPNGQDDPNPLAHAASNSNPVSATNPNPPACAPTGTSAALQGLQCPATKLVITPSAPIPAGSDFKVTVNYTGRPGVLADGDGATEGWFRNNSPAGDGGFVTTEPVGTMAWMPINNHPTVKPTYDFSTTTNWDAATGTGRTAISNGRPVGFTNNAPDANFPGGSRTWQWKSSEPIANYLVENSVGNYDRDEYLAPSGVLFSHFQASGIAAATKVTNLATMNMQEDIMNFQTQFNGPFPFNADGVIIGLPTVSFAEEMQTKITFQGGRISLGTLNHENMHQWWGDNVSEDKYERTFFKEGMADLSEGYAAARTAANAAGGQGTPAGDAAFDNSLITRFNSTYNSTSASNWNVAPSDPTNANLFGSQTYTRSGRAYIALRQILGKDNFNKAGQEIQTMYGGKSITQPQQIAIYHKWMPNKSAECSAKLDDFFKQWWDTAYVGSPAAGNKPQITGPGLAGRGFYDASGGCGEYGVQPVGGTVPATLSLTLGTPATFGFFTPGVGKTYTAGTTANVISSAGDAALSISDPSTTAPGHLVNGAFSLPAALKASASSPLGASAGAGAVSGSPLTLLTYSGPVANDAVALNLAQDIAAGDALRTGSYSKTLTFTLSTTTP
;
A
#
# COMPACT_ATOMS: atom_id res chain seq x y z
N MET A 1 -35.30 -72.45 2.81
CA MET A 1 -35.49 -71.99 4.20
C MET A 1 -34.28 -71.17 4.59
N ASP A 2 -34.34 -70.04 5.27
CA ASP A 2 -35.30 -68.94 5.40
C ASP A 2 -34.47 -67.81 6.05
N VAL A 3 -34.64 -66.56 5.59
CA VAL A 3 -34.47 -65.22 6.22
C VAL A 3 -33.49 -65.08 7.44
N GLY A 4 -32.60 -64.10 7.57
CA GLY A 4 -32.62 -62.71 7.09
C GLY A 4 -31.44 -61.83 7.56
N ARG A 5 -31.52 -60.56 7.13
CA ARG A 5 -30.51 -59.49 7.03
C ARG A 5 -30.02 -58.89 8.36
N VAL A 6 -28.73 -58.49 8.40
CA VAL A 6 -28.22 -57.12 8.61
C VAL A 6 -26.87 -56.99 7.90
N ARG A 7 -26.67 -55.99 7.01
CA ARG A 7 -25.39 -55.66 6.37
C ARG A 7 -24.84 -54.37 6.95
N ALA A 8 -23.62 -54.42 7.49
CA ALA A 8 -22.72 -53.28 7.58
C ALA A 8 -22.00 -53.11 6.23
N VAL A 9 -21.94 -51.89 5.70
CA VAL A 9 -21.21 -51.55 4.48
C VAL A 9 -19.84 -51.02 4.87
N GLY A 10 -18.80 -51.74 4.48
CA GLY A 10 -17.40 -51.38 4.63
C GLY A 10 -16.95 -50.36 3.58
N VAL A 11 -15.99 -49.54 4.00
CA VAL A 11 -15.26 -48.56 3.20
C VAL A 11 -14.28 -49.30 2.29
N SER A 12 -14.44 -49.16 0.98
CA SER A 12 -13.48 -49.66 -0.02
C SER A 12 -12.34 -48.66 -0.18
N LEU A 13 -11.14 -49.06 0.25
CA LEU A 13 -9.88 -48.58 -0.33
C LEU A 13 -9.81 -49.04 -1.79
N VAL A 14 -9.60 -48.10 -2.71
CA VAL A 14 -9.18 -48.40 -4.08
C VAL A 14 -7.67 -48.23 -4.15
N THR A 15 -6.97 -49.35 -4.09
CA THR A 15 -5.56 -49.51 -4.39
C THR A 15 -5.39 -49.47 -5.91
N LEU A 16 -4.74 -48.44 -6.47
CA LEU A 16 -4.23 -48.48 -7.85
C LEU A 16 -2.78 -48.96 -7.83
N ALA A 17 -2.53 -50.06 -8.53
CA ALA A 17 -1.30 -50.83 -8.54
C ALA A 17 -0.12 -50.11 -9.21
N LEU A 18 1.06 -50.26 -8.60
CA LEU A 18 2.38 -50.02 -9.19
C LEU A 18 2.61 -50.97 -10.38
N ALA A 19 3.07 -50.43 -11.51
CA ALA A 19 3.71 -51.20 -12.58
C ALA A 19 4.92 -50.44 -13.13
N GLY A 20 6.11 -51.06 -13.03
CA GLY A 20 7.24 -50.85 -13.94
C GLY A 20 8.18 -49.67 -13.66
N LEU A 21 9.08 -49.82 -12.68
CA LEU A 21 10.30 -49.00 -12.55
C LEU A 21 11.30 -49.34 -13.67
N GLY A 22 11.22 -48.61 -14.79
CA GLY A 22 12.25 -48.53 -15.80
C GLY A 22 12.82 -47.11 -15.85
N ALA A 23 14.11 -46.97 -15.54
CA ALA A 23 14.94 -45.77 -15.66
C ALA A 23 14.39 -44.45 -15.08
N SER A 24 14.94 -44.04 -13.94
CA SER A 24 14.82 -42.70 -13.38
C SER A 24 15.17 -41.63 -14.43
N PRO A 25 14.26 -40.71 -14.79
CA PRO A 25 14.69 -39.50 -15.46
C PRO A 25 15.31 -38.59 -14.40
N ALA A 26 16.63 -38.42 -14.48
CA ALA A 26 17.28 -37.25 -13.89
C ALA A 26 16.61 -36.01 -14.51
N LEU A 27 15.73 -35.36 -13.74
CA LEU A 27 15.13 -34.10 -14.11
C LEU A 27 16.10 -32.97 -13.73
N ALA A 28 16.39 -32.16 -14.74
CA ALA A 28 17.25 -30.99 -14.83
C ALA A 28 18.78 -31.21 -14.99
N ALA A 29 19.21 -31.14 -16.25
CA ALA A 29 20.13 -30.10 -16.68
C ALA A 29 19.58 -29.55 -18.01
N GLY A 30 19.35 -28.24 -18.08
CA GLY A 30 19.03 -27.55 -19.32
C GLY A 30 20.15 -27.78 -20.30
N GLY A 31 19.89 -28.53 -21.36
CA GLY A 31 20.93 -28.80 -22.33
C GLY A 31 21.17 -27.62 -23.24
N VAL A 32 20.15 -26.80 -23.55
CA VAL A 32 20.22 -25.81 -24.63
C VAL A 32 19.40 -24.56 -24.30
N SER A 33 20.05 -23.41 -24.19
CA SER A 33 19.42 -22.14 -23.86
C SER A 33 19.85 -21.02 -24.79
N VAL A 34 19.00 -20.00 -24.95
CA VAL A 34 19.44 -18.76 -25.58
C VAL A 34 20.22 -17.97 -24.53
N SER A 35 21.47 -17.61 -24.85
CA SER A 35 22.34 -16.85 -23.95
C SER A 35 22.35 -15.36 -24.28
N ALA A 36 21.97 -14.98 -25.50
CA ALA A 36 21.87 -13.57 -25.90
C ALA A 36 20.92 -13.40 -27.09
N VAL A 37 20.30 -12.22 -27.16
CA VAL A 37 19.58 -11.72 -28.34
C VAL A 37 19.80 -10.22 -28.47
N SER A 38 20.11 -9.75 -29.68
CA SER A 38 20.28 -8.33 -29.96
C SER A 38 18.96 -7.58 -29.87
N SER A 39 19.03 -6.26 -29.70
CA SER A 39 17.87 -5.38 -29.74
C SER A 39 17.48 -5.00 -31.18
N LEU A 40 16.20 -4.68 -31.39
CA LEU A 40 15.80 -3.94 -32.60
C LEU A 40 16.25 -2.49 -32.49
N GLN A 41 16.61 -1.87 -33.63
CA GLN A 41 16.82 -0.44 -33.66
C GLN A 41 15.55 0.32 -33.25
N ALA A 42 15.71 1.43 -32.54
CA ALA A 42 14.60 2.26 -32.11
C ALA A 42 13.73 2.68 -33.31
N GLY A 43 12.41 2.47 -33.20
CA GLY A 43 11.45 2.79 -34.25
C GLY A 43 11.36 1.78 -35.41
N ALA A 44 12.19 0.73 -35.43
CA ALA A 44 12.13 -0.29 -36.48
C ALA A 44 10.83 -1.11 -36.42
N LYS A 45 10.21 -1.37 -37.58
CA LYS A 45 9.03 -2.25 -37.72
C LYS A 45 9.38 -3.68 -38.14
N ALA A 46 10.60 -3.88 -38.61
CA ALA A 46 11.19 -5.16 -39.00
C ALA A 46 12.71 -5.01 -38.92
N GLY A 47 13.42 -6.12 -38.89
CA GLY A 47 14.86 -6.12 -38.87
C GLY A 47 15.42 -7.53 -38.79
N THR A 48 16.73 -7.59 -38.61
CA THR A 48 17.45 -8.84 -38.39
C THR A 48 18.00 -8.80 -36.98
N LEU A 49 17.68 -9.82 -36.18
CA LEU A 49 18.27 -10.01 -34.86
C LEU A 49 19.35 -11.08 -34.94
N THR A 50 20.38 -10.90 -34.14
CA THR A 50 21.43 -11.88 -33.91
C THR A 50 21.39 -12.33 -32.46
N GLY A 51 21.85 -13.55 -32.19
CA GLY A 51 21.97 -14.02 -30.83
C GLY A 51 22.83 -15.27 -30.75
N THR A 52 22.91 -15.82 -29.55
CA THR A 52 23.73 -17.00 -29.27
C THR A 52 22.89 -18.05 -28.57
N VAL A 53 23.03 -19.30 -29.00
CA VAL A 53 22.54 -20.47 -28.27
C VAL A 53 23.74 -21.16 -27.65
N VAL A 54 23.60 -21.57 -26.40
CA VAL A 54 24.58 -22.37 -25.67
C VAL A 54 24.00 -23.75 -25.41
N ASN A 55 24.80 -24.79 -25.65
CA ASN A 55 24.46 -26.18 -25.40
C ASN A 55 25.33 -26.72 -24.26
N ASP A 56 24.83 -26.68 -23.02
CA ASP A 56 25.51 -27.20 -21.84
C ASP A 56 25.44 -28.75 -21.76
N SER A 57 24.74 -29.43 -22.69
CA SER A 57 24.70 -30.90 -22.74
C SER A 57 25.91 -31.54 -23.43
N SER A 58 26.13 -32.82 -23.12
CA SER A 58 27.19 -33.64 -23.70
C SER A 58 26.90 -34.17 -25.12
N ARG A 59 25.80 -33.74 -25.75
CA ARG A 59 25.42 -34.16 -27.11
C ARG A 59 25.19 -32.94 -27.99
N SER A 60 25.63 -33.01 -29.24
CA SER A 60 25.24 -32.04 -30.24
C SER A 60 23.74 -32.10 -30.49
N THR A 61 23.16 -30.95 -30.86
CA THR A 61 21.71 -30.82 -31.01
C THR A 61 21.36 -29.69 -31.97
N THR A 62 20.13 -29.74 -32.47
CA THR A 62 19.56 -28.73 -33.34
C THR A 62 18.58 -27.90 -32.51
N ALA A 63 18.99 -26.68 -32.15
CA ALA A 63 18.21 -25.76 -31.36
C ALA A 63 17.22 -24.99 -32.24
N LYS A 64 15.93 -25.07 -31.91
CA LYS A 64 14.91 -24.17 -32.48
C LYS A 64 14.87 -22.91 -31.65
N VAL A 65 14.89 -21.74 -32.27
CA VAL A 65 14.78 -20.45 -31.57
C VAL A 65 13.55 -19.72 -32.10
N SER A 66 12.70 -19.24 -31.20
CA SER A 66 11.58 -18.38 -31.55
C SER A 66 11.73 -17.02 -30.88
N ILE A 67 11.46 -15.95 -31.64
CA ILE A 67 11.44 -14.57 -31.15
C ILE A 67 9.99 -14.13 -30.97
N ARG A 68 9.68 -13.55 -29.82
CA ARG A 68 8.35 -13.00 -29.51
C ARG A 68 8.46 -11.53 -29.14
N ALA A 69 7.47 -10.74 -29.55
CA ALA A 69 7.25 -9.40 -29.01
C ALA A 69 6.32 -9.51 -27.80
N MET A 70 6.77 -9.06 -26.64
CA MET A 70 6.10 -9.28 -25.37
C MET A 70 5.71 -7.97 -24.71
N ARG A 71 4.48 -7.88 -24.23
CA ARG A 71 3.98 -6.80 -23.39
C ARG A 71 2.87 -7.35 -22.52
N ARG A 72 2.88 -6.98 -21.24
CA ARG A 72 1.84 -7.31 -20.27
C ARG A 72 0.43 -7.03 -20.82
N GLY A 73 -0.48 -7.96 -20.60
CA GLY A 73 -1.90 -7.83 -20.94
C GLY A 73 -2.16 -7.90 -22.45
N THR A 74 -1.17 -8.30 -23.24
CA THR A 74 -1.31 -8.47 -24.69
C THR A 74 -0.85 -9.86 -25.10
N LYS A 75 -1.40 -10.38 -26.21
CA LYS A 75 -0.87 -11.60 -26.82
C LYS A 75 0.59 -11.37 -27.21
N ALA A 76 1.44 -12.36 -26.99
CA ALA A 76 2.86 -12.34 -27.34
C ALA A 76 3.13 -13.07 -28.67
N PRO A 77 2.92 -12.42 -29.84
CA PRO A 77 3.07 -13.05 -31.13
C PRO A 77 4.51 -13.50 -31.37
N VAL A 78 4.68 -14.66 -32.02
CA VAL A 78 5.96 -15.04 -32.63
C VAL A 78 6.19 -14.11 -33.82
N ILE A 79 7.31 -13.39 -33.81
CA ILE A 79 7.67 -12.40 -34.84
C ILE A 79 8.83 -12.86 -35.72
N GLY A 80 9.47 -13.98 -35.36
CA GLY A 80 10.51 -14.65 -36.13
C GLY A 80 10.87 -15.99 -35.50
N ALA A 81 11.44 -16.90 -36.29
CA ALA A 81 11.96 -18.18 -35.82
C ALA A 81 13.13 -18.62 -36.70
N THR A 82 14.05 -19.38 -36.10
CA THR A 82 15.21 -19.95 -36.79
C THR A 82 15.62 -21.27 -36.14
N THR A 83 16.53 -21.98 -36.77
CA THR A 83 17.11 -23.22 -36.26
C THR A 83 18.62 -23.15 -36.38
N VAL A 84 19.35 -23.58 -35.34
CA VAL A 84 20.83 -23.58 -35.33
C VAL A 84 21.36 -24.89 -34.76
N ASN A 85 22.39 -25.46 -35.39
CA ASN A 85 23.08 -26.63 -34.88
C ASN A 85 24.14 -26.19 -33.88
N VAL A 86 24.17 -26.82 -32.71
CA VAL A 86 25.11 -26.51 -31.63
C VAL A 86 25.81 -27.79 -31.20
N GLY A 87 27.14 -27.76 -31.17
CA GLY A 87 27.95 -28.87 -30.66
C GLY A 87 27.70 -29.14 -29.18
N ALA A 88 28.09 -30.32 -28.69
CA ALA A 88 28.10 -30.62 -27.26
C ALA A 88 29.01 -29.62 -26.52
N HIS A 89 28.58 -29.12 -25.36
CA HIS A 89 29.29 -28.09 -24.58
C HIS A 89 29.70 -26.84 -25.42
N GLY A 90 28.99 -26.59 -26.52
CA GLY A 90 29.31 -25.58 -27.50
C GLY A 90 28.36 -24.39 -27.47
N SER A 91 28.70 -23.37 -28.25
CA SER A 91 27.77 -22.29 -28.57
C SER A 91 27.70 -22.07 -30.08
N ALA A 92 26.60 -21.50 -30.55
CA ALA A 92 26.45 -21.13 -31.95
C ALA A 92 25.67 -19.82 -32.06
N ALA A 93 26.18 -18.93 -32.92
CA ALA A 93 25.45 -17.74 -33.30
C ALA A 93 24.27 -18.11 -34.21
N TYR A 94 23.16 -17.41 -34.05
CA TYR A 94 22.03 -17.47 -34.98
C TYR A 94 21.69 -16.07 -35.47
N THR A 95 21.02 -16.04 -36.62
CA THR A 95 20.43 -14.84 -37.19
C THR A 95 18.97 -15.14 -37.51
N VAL A 96 18.09 -14.17 -37.26
CA VAL A 96 16.65 -14.33 -37.47
C VAL A 96 16.06 -13.02 -37.96
N ALA A 97 15.36 -13.09 -39.09
CA ALA A 97 14.56 -11.98 -39.58
C ALA A 97 13.28 -11.88 -38.73
N VAL A 98 12.96 -10.67 -38.28
CA VAL A 98 11.77 -10.40 -37.47
C VAL A 98 10.92 -9.30 -38.08
N LYS A 99 9.60 -9.40 -37.92
CA LYS A 99 8.65 -8.37 -38.34
C LYS A 99 7.62 -8.12 -37.24
N LEU A 100 7.54 -6.89 -36.75
CA LEU A 100 6.55 -6.50 -35.77
C LEU A 100 5.17 -6.41 -36.42
N PRO A 101 4.11 -6.96 -35.80
CA PRO A 101 2.74 -6.80 -36.30
C PRO A 101 2.32 -5.33 -36.34
N SER A 102 1.64 -4.90 -37.40
CA SER A 102 1.11 -3.53 -37.51
C SER A 102 0.03 -3.22 -36.46
N GLY A 103 -0.63 -4.26 -35.93
CA GLY A 103 -1.70 -4.18 -34.94
C GLY A 103 -1.25 -4.03 -33.48
N LEU A 104 0.06 -3.94 -33.18
CA LEU A 104 0.51 -3.74 -31.80
C LEU A 104 -0.06 -2.45 -31.20
N THR A 105 -0.50 -2.53 -29.95
CA THR A 105 -1.05 -1.39 -29.21
C THR A 105 0.08 -0.50 -28.70
N LYS A 106 -0.25 0.75 -28.33
CA LYS A 106 0.75 1.68 -27.77
C LYS A 106 1.35 1.10 -26.49
N GLY A 107 2.68 1.13 -26.35
CA GLY A 107 3.39 0.71 -25.15
C GLY A 107 4.81 0.24 -25.42
N ASN A 108 5.49 -0.18 -24.34
CA ASN A 108 6.82 -0.78 -24.39
C ASN A 108 6.65 -2.29 -24.54
N TYR A 109 7.40 -2.86 -25.46
CA TYR A 109 7.49 -4.29 -25.68
C TYR A 109 8.93 -4.73 -25.48
N TYR A 110 9.16 -5.87 -24.85
CA TYR A 110 10.49 -6.49 -24.90
C TYR A 110 10.48 -7.63 -25.91
N LEU A 111 11.65 -7.91 -26.48
CA LEU A 111 11.83 -9.06 -27.34
C LEU A 111 12.42 -10.19 -26.54
N SER A 112 11.91 -11.39 -26.74
CA SER A 112 12.41 -12.58 -26.05
C SER A 112 12.66 -13.69 -27.03
N ALA A 113 13.81 -14.31 -26.89
CA ALA A 113 14.29 -15.44 -27.65
C ALA A 113 14.34 -16.66 -26.73
N CYS A 114 13.64 -17.72 -27.10
CA CYS A 114 13.57 -18.94 -26.29
C CYS A 114 13.75 -20.19 -27.15
N THR A 115 14.36 -21.23 -26.57
CA THR A 115 14.38 -22.59 -27.10
C THR A 115 13.16 -23.38 -26.59
N PRO A 116 12.37 -24.04 -27.47
CA PRO A 116 11.23 -24.84 -27.03
C PRO A 116 11.68 -26.20 -26.49
N LYS A 117 10.97 -26.72 -25.48
CA LYS A 117 11.03 -28.14 -25.10
C LYS A 117 10.32 -28.97 -26.18
N GLY A 118 10.94 -30.08 -26.60
CA GLY A 118 10.80 -30.80 -27.87
C GLY A 118 9.44 -31.06 -28.57
N THR A 119 8.27 -30.65 -28.07
CA THR A 119 6.98 -30.78 -28.80
C THR A 119 5.89 -29.75 -28.45
N GLY A 120 6.11 -28.79 -27.53
CA GLY A 120 5.14 -27.74 -27.20
C GLY A 120 4.84 -27.61 -25.71
N VAL A 121 4.92 -26.36 -25.21
CA VAL A 121 4.80 -25.86 -23.83
C VAL A 121 5.98 -26.20 -22.89
N GLY A 122 6.57 -25.15 -22.31
CA GLY A 122 7.82 -25.14 -21.51
C GLY A 122 9.07 -24.74 -22.32
N ALA A 123 9.80 -23.70 -21.91
CA ALA A 123 11.06 -23.28 -22.52
C ALA A 123 12.25 -23.58 -21.59
N LEU A 124 13.38 -23.99 -22.17
CA LEU A 124 14.56 -24.46 -21.40
C LEU A 124 15.64 -23.38 -21.21
N GLY A 125 15.27 -22.11 -21.37
CA GLY A 125 16.12 -20.95 -21.10
C GLY A 125 15.94 -19.85 -22.14
N CYS A 126 15.34 -18.75 -21.70
CA CYS A 126 15.13 -17.58 -22.52
C CYS A 126 16.21 -16.52 -22.28
N ALA A 127 16.42 -15.69 -23.30
CA ALA A 127 17.12 -14.41 -23.22
C ALA A 127 16.15 -13.32 -23.70
N THR A 128 16.30 -12.11 -23.17
CA THR A 128 15.52 -10.95 -23.60
C THR A 128 16.44 -9.88 -24.15
N ALA A 129 15.95 -9.13 -25.14
CA ALA A 129 16.68 -8.00 -25.67
C ALA A 129 16.85 -6.96 -24.57
N GLU A 130 18.05 -6.39 -24.51
CA GLU A 130 18.44 -5.38 -23.53
C GLU A 130 17.58 -4.11 -23.63
N GLN A 131 17.22 -3.73 -24.86
CA GLN A 131 16.45 -2.53 -25.15
C GLN A 131 15.00 -2.89 -25.50
N ASP A 132 14.07 -2.20 -24.84
CA ASP A 132 12.65 -2.32 -25.13
C ASP A 132 12.31 -1.63 -26.48
N VAL A 133 11.34 -2.22 -27.18
CA VAL A 133 10.74 -1.70 -28.41
C VAL A 133 9.55 -0.79 -28.06
N LEU A 134 9.67 0.48 -28.43
CA LEU A 134 8.64 1.49 -28.17
C LEU A 134 7.63 1.55 -29.31
N ILE A 135 6.38 1.17 -29.06
CA ILE A 135 5.30 1.19 -30.05
C ILE A 135 4.39 2.40 -29.83
N LYS A 136 4.18 3.21 -30.89
CA LYS A 136 3.21 4.34 -30.93
C LYS A 136 3.38 5.36 -29.78
N GLY A 137 4.63 5.71 -29.45
CA GLY A 137 4.94 6.62 -28.34
C GLY A 137 4.96 5.95 -26.97
N GLY A 138 5.38 4.68 -26.91
CA GLY A 138 5.85 4.07 -25.66
C GLY A 138 6.98 4.92 -25.05
N ILE A 139 7.03 4.97 -23.73
CA ILE A 139 7.96 5.82 -22.98
C ILE A 139 9.05 4.89 -22.44
N PRO A 140 10.34 5.10 -22.73
CA PRO A 140 11.41 4.32 -22.13
C PRO A 140 11.24 4.24 -20.62
N VAL A 141 11.62 3.10 -20.05
CA VAL A 141 11.67 2.93 -18.60
C VAL A 141 12.54 4.05 -18.00
N PRO A 142 12.06 4.80 -16.99
CA PRO A 142 12.86 5.80 -16.30
C PRO A 142 14.17 5.18 -15.79
N GLY A 143 15.32 5.76 -16.17
CA GLY A 143 16.66 5.24 -15.82
C GLY A 143 17.57 4.96 -17.02
N ALA A 144 17.00 4.74 -18.22
CA ALA A 144 17.79 4.40 -19.42
C ALA A 144 18.53 5.59 -20.08
N GLN A 145 18.27 6.83 -19.67
CA GLN A 145 19.05 7.98 -20.11
C GLN A 145 19.21 8.98 -18.97
N PRO A 146 20.44 9.50 -18.72
CA PRO A 146 20.61 10.72 -17.96
C PRO A 146 19.73 11.81 -18.58
N ALA A 147 19.03 12.59 -17.76
CA ALA A 147 18.40 13.79 -18.29
C ALA A 147 19.49 14.66 -18.94
N ALA A 148 19.21 15.24 -20.12
CA ALA A 148 20.10 16.23 -20.70
C ALA A 148 20.38 17.30 -19.64
N PRO A 149 21.64 17.72 -19.42
CA PRO A 149 21.98 18.68 -18.39
C PRO A 149 21.17 19.95 -18.61
N THR A 150 20.17 20.19 -17.76
CA THR A 150 19.46 21.45 -17.76
C THR A 150 20.45 22.49 -17.26
N ARG A 151 20.82 23.46 -18.11
CA ARG A 151 21.56 24.65 -17.65
C ARG A 151 20.73 25.30 -16.54
N ALA A 152 21.17 25.14 -15.30
CA ALA A 152 20.60 25.87 -14.17
C ALA A 152 20.73 27.37 -14.47
N LYS A 153 19.63 28.11 -14.33
CA LYS A 153 19.70 29.58 -14.29
C LYS A 153 20.57 29.96 -13.09
N ALA A 154 21.51 30.87 -13.30
CA ALA A 154 22.37 31.42 -12.26
C ALA A 154 21.53 32.20 -11.23
N ALA A 155 21.00 31.49 -10.23
CA ALA A 155 20.78 32.04 -8.91
C ALA A 155 22.09 31.94 -8.11
N GLN A 156 22.28 32.77 -7.08
CA GLN A 156 23.43 32.64 -6.16
C GLN A 156 23.65 31.17 -5.80
N ALA A 157 24.91 30.71 -5.86
CA ALA A 157 25.26 29.33 -5.53
C ALA A 157 24.67 29.00 -4.15
N PRO A 158 23.74 28.03 -4.05
CA PRO A 158 23.21 27.62 -2.76
C PRO A 158 24.38 27.19 -1.87
N VAL A 159 24.33 27.51 -0.58
CA VAL A 159 25.24 26.88 0.39
C VAL A 159 24.96 25.39 0.32
N CYS A 160 25.96 24.60 -0.08
CA CYS A 160 25.82 23.15 -0.18
C CYS A 160 25.95 22.53 1.21
N THR A 161 25.10 21.56 1.50
CA THR A 161 24.97 20.94 2.82
C THR A 161 25.07 19.43 2.72
N SER A 162 25.44 18.77 3.81
CA SER A 162 25.44 17.31 3.89
C SER A 162 24.01 16.77 3.65
N GLY A 163 23.90 15.66 2.93
CA GLY A 163 22.68 14.86 2.90
C GLY A 163 22.49 14.15 4.24
N GLY A 164 21.26 14.10 4.76
CA GLY A 164 21.01 13.47 6.07
C GLY A 164 21.24 11.95 6.02
N HIS A 165 21.78 11.40 7.10
CA HIS A 165 22.10 9.97 7.21
C HIS A 165 20.93 9.13 7.77
N SER A 166 19.69 9.58 7.61
CA SER A 166 18.49 8.81 7.92
C SER A 166 17.32 9.35 7.09
N LEU A 167 16.42 8.46 6.64
CA LEU A 167 15.10 8.83 6.09
C LEU A 167 14.00 8.81 7.15
N GLN A 168 14.28 8.26 8.33
CA GLN A 168 13.31 8.13 9.40
C GLN A 168 13.03 9.48 10.07
N PRO A 169 11.77 9.79 10.40
CA PRO A 169 11.45 10.98 11.18
C PRO A 169 12.02 10.90 12.61
N ALA A 170 12.16 12.07 13.23
CA ALA A 170 12.54 12.14 14.64
C ALA A 170 11.52 11.40 15.50
N GLY A 171 12.01 10.53 16.39
CA GLY A 171 11.15 9.71 17.25
C GLY A 171 10.83 8.31 16.72
N SER A 172 11.26 7.94 15.50
CA SER A 172 11.07 6.57 14.99
C SER A 172 11.68 5.53 15.93
N LYS A 173 10.93 4.45 16.17
CA LYS A 173 11.35 3.34 17.05
C LYS A 173 11.91 2.14 16.27
N LEU A 174 11.54 2.03 14.99
CA LEU A 174 11.92 0.94 14.11
C LEU A 174 12.95 1.43 13.11
N TYR A 175 14.11 0.79 13.11
CA TYR A 175 15.26 1.09 12.26
C TYR A 175 15.49 2.60 11.99
N PRO A 176 15.53 3.47 13.04
CA PRO A 176 15.68 4.93 12.91
C PRO A 176 16.95 5.36 12.18
N GLU A 177 17.93 4.48 12.05
CA GLU A 177 19.19 4.66 11.34
C GLU A 177 19.07 4.56 9.83
N THR A 178 17.98 4.02 9.29
CA THR A 178 17.96 3.55 7.89
C THR A 178 17.62 4.65 6.87
N GLY A 179 18.19 4.51 5.68
CA GLY A 179 17.97 5.41 4.56
C GLY A 179 18.77 6.71 4.65
N ASN A 180 18.71 7.52 3.60
CA ASN A 180 19.49 8.75 3.45
C ASN A 180 18.71 9.81 2.66
N THR A 181 18.83 11.08 3.04
CA THR A 181 18.16 12.23 2.41
C THR A 181 19.13 13.07 1.58
N GLY A 182 18.60 14.09 0.89
CA GLY A 182 19.38 14.98 0.03
C GLY A 182 19.49 14.51 -1.43
N TYR A 183 19.03 13.29 -1.72
CA TYR A 183 18.94 12.76 -3.08
C TYR A 183 17.81 11.72 -3.23
N THR A 184 17.49 11.36 -4.46
CA THR A 184 16.55 10.28 -4.83
C THR A 184 17.27 9.23 -5.67
N SER A 185 17.14 7.95 -5.31
CA SER A 185 17.63 6.82 -6.11
C SER A 185 16.83 6.62 -7.38
N VAL A 186 17.51 6.58 -8.53
CA VAL A 186 16.88 6.48 -9.86
C VAL A 186 17.08 5.08 -10.45
N HIS A 187 18.33 4.62 -10.49
CA HIS A 187 18.71 3.33 -11.07
C HIS A 187 19.97 2.80 -10.38
N THR A 188 20.10 1.48 -10.28
CA THR A 188 21.27 0.80 -9.73
C THR A 188 21.69 -0.33 -10.65
N ASP A 189 22.92 -0.28 -11.18
CA ASP A 189 23.56 -1.46 -11.78
C ASP A 189 24.31 -2.23 -10.69
N VAL A 190 23.95 -3.49 -10.47
CA VAL A 190 24.59 -4.38 -9.50
C VAL A 190 25.55 -5.32 -10.23
N ASN A 191 26.85 -5.07 -10.09
CA ASN A 191 27.90 -5.85 -10.74
C ASN A 191 28.65 -6.69 -9.70
N LEU A 192 28.30 -7.97 -9.56
CA LEU A 192 28.95 -8.86 -8.60
C LEU A 192 29.94 -9.80 -9.29
N VAL A 193 31.11 -9.99 -8.68
CA VAL A 193 32.06 -11.04 -9.03
C VAL A 193 32.18 -11.97 -7.84
N TYR A 194 31.37 -13.03 -7.81
CA TYR A 194 31.18 -13.87 -6.63
C TYR A 194 31.79 -15.27 -6.82
N ASP A 195 32.77 -15.58 -5.98
CA ASP A 195 33.31 -16.93 -5.84
C ASP A 195 32.47 -17.73 -4.84
N ALA A 196 31.59 -18.57 -5.37
CA ALA A 196 30.69 -19.38 -4.58
C ALA A 196 31.43 -20.35 -3.63
N PRO A 197 32.52 -21.04 -4.02
CA PRO A 197 33.29 -21.89 -3.10
C PRO A 197 33.80 -21.16 -1.85
N SER A 198 34.45 -20.01 -1.98
CA SER A 198 35.01 -19.26 -0.84
C SER A 198 34.01 -18.31 -0.16
N ASN A 199 32.84 -18.09 -0.75
CA ASN A 199 31.86 -17.09 -0.32
C ASN A 199 32.46 -15.67 -0.29
N LEU A 200 33.13 -15.27 -1.37
CA LEU A 200 33.77 -13.96 -1.48
C LEU A 200 33.30 -13.19 -2.71
N PHE A 201 33.04 -11.91 -2.53
CA PHE A 201 33.08 -10.91 -3.58
C PHE A 201 34.52 -10.56 -3.91
N LEU A 202 34.91 -10.83 -5.15
CA LEU A 202 36.25 -10.66 -5.70
C LEU A 202 36.42 -9.28 -6.35
N PRO A 203 37.67 -8.87 -6.66
CA PRO A 203 37.95 -7.66 -7.43
C PRO A 203 37.13 -7.60 -8.73
N GLY A 204 36.55 -6.43 -8.99
CA GLY A 204 35.57 -6.21 -10.06
C GLY A 204 34.13 -6.07 -9.54
N THR A 205 33.86 -6.47 -8.30
CA THR A 205 32.56 -6.23 -7.65
C THR A 205 32.35 -4.74 -7.38
N HIS A 206 31.24 -4.20 -7.86
CA HIS A 206 30.82 -2.82 -7.65
C HIS A 206 29.32 -2.62 -7.83
N VAL A 207 28.81 -1.52 -7.27
CA VAL A 207 27.49 -1.00 -7.64
C VAL A 207 27.65 0.39 -8.24
N ASP A 208 26.87 0.64 -9.29
CA ASP A 208 26.76 1.93 -9.96
C ASP A 208 25.37 2.51 -9.67
N LEU A 209 25.30 3.45 -8.73
CA LEU A 209 24.04 4.05 -8.31
C LEU A 209 23.84 5.40 -9.01
N THR A 210 22.84 5.49 -9.87
CA THR A 210 22.37 6.76 -10.44
C THR A 210 21.41 7.43 -9.46
N GLN A 211 21.78 8.64 -9.04
CA GLN A 211 21.11 9.43 -8.03
C GLN A 211 20.70 10.78 -8.62
N ARG A 212 19.63 11.38 -8.08
CA ARG A 212 19.25 12.77 -8.37
C ARG A 212 19.30 13.60 -7.09
N ALA A 213 20.13 14.63 -7.06
CA ALA A 213 20.25 15.51 -5.91
C ALA A 213 18.95 16.31 -5.70
N THR A 214 18.41 16.32 -4.48
CA THR A 214 17.23 17.13 -4.13
C THR A 214 17.61 18.47 -3.50
N GLN A 215 18.88 18.63 -3.12
CA GLN A 215 19.51 19.86 -2.61
C GLN A 215 20.94 19.99 -3.16
N CYS A 216 21.64 21.10 -2.90
CA CYS A 216 23.09 21.14 -3.18
C CYS A 216 23.83 20.34 -2.12
N LEU A 217 24.61 19.33 -2.52
CA LEU A 217 25.27 18.40 -1.59
C LEU A 217 26.77 18.71 -1.46
N SER A 218 27.23 18.90 -0.21
CA SER A 218 28.67 18.87 0.13
C SER A 218 29.19 17.44 0.27
N ASP A 219 28.32 16.53 0.68
CA ASP A 219 28.53 15.10 0.91
C ASP A 219 27.14 14.43 1.06
N PHE A 220 27.11 13.10 1.03
CA PHE A 220 25.92 12.29 1.25
C PHE A 220 26.35 10.90 1.72
N SER A 221 25.42 10.07 2.20
CA SER A 221 25.72 8.71 2.66
C SER A 221 24.94 7.63 1.93
N LEU A 222 25.49 6.41 1.94
CA LEU A 222 24.79 5.16 1.66
C LEU A 222 24.76 4.30 2.93
N ASP A 223 23.74 3.47 3.08
CA ASP A 223 23.68 2.38 4.04
C ASP A 223 24.56 1.23 3.55
N PHE A 224 25.54 0.83 4.36
CA PHE A 224 26.41 -0.30 4.06
C PHE A 224 27.00 -0.90 5.33
N GLU A 225 26.60 -2.12 5.67
CA GLU A 225 27.11 -2.86 6.82
C GLU A 225 28.29 -3.73 6.40
N ARG A 226 29.49 -3.18 6.57
CA ARG A 226 30.72 -3.88 6.16
C ARG A 226 31.15 -4.99 7.12
N SER A 227 30.71 -4.94 8.39
CA SER A 227 31.12 -5.90 9.42
C SER A 227 30.19 -5.84 10.62
N ASN A 228 29.90 -6.99 11.22
CA ASN A 228 29.15 -7.08 12.47
C ASN A 228 29.62 -8.23 13.37
N THR A 229 28.96 -8.38 14.51
CA THR A 229 29.32 -9.36 15.56
C THR A 229 28.70 -10.74 15.35
N VAL A 230 28.01 -10.99 14.23
CA VAL A 230 27.44 -12.31 13.94
C VAL A 230 28.58 -13.25 13.50
N THR A 231 29.08 -14.07 14.42
CA THR A 231 30.26 -14.93 14.19
C THR A 231 29.93 -16.41 13.93
N SER A 232 28.67 -16.76 13.65
CA SER A 232 28.29 -18.16 13.40
C SER A 232 28.90 -18.68 12.11
N THR A 233 29.40 -19.92 12.10
CA THR A 233 29.91 -20.57 10.88
C THR A 233 28.80 -20.95 9.89
N THR A 234 27.55 -21.04 10.34
CA THR A 234 26.38 -21.30 9.48
C THR A 234 25.78 -20.02 8.91
N VAL A 235 26.00 -18.90 9.58
CA VAL A 235 25.36 -17.61 9.30
C VAL A 235 26.36 -16.50 9.63
N PRO A 236 27.47 -16.37 8.85
CA PRO A 236 28.47 -15.37 9.16
C PRO A 236 27.94 -13.98 8.81
N GLY A 237 28.28 -13.00 9.64
CA GLY A 237 28.15 -11.60 9.31
C GLY A 237 29.05 -11.19 8.14
N PRO A 238 28.75 -10.03 7.53
CA PRO A 238 29.59 -9.47 6.48
C PRO A 238 31.00 -9.17 6.98
N ASP A 239 31.94 -9.14 6.04
CA ASP A 239 33.33 -8.74 6.22
C ASP A 239 33.81 -8.21 4.88
N LEU A 240 33.38 -6.98 4.60
CA LEU A 240 33.50 -6.29 3.33
C LEU A 240 34.48 -5.11 3.47
N THR A 241 35.15 -4.79 2.37
CA THR A 241 36.09 -3.67 2.27
C THR A 241 35.75 -2.84 1.05
N VAL A 242 35.53 -1.54 1.25
CA VAL A 242 35.42 -0.56 0.15
C VAL A 242 36.82 -0.27 -0.38
N GLN A 243 37.03 -0.54 -1.66
CA GLN A 243 38.30 -0.34 -2.35
C GLN A 243 38.41 1.09 -2.90
N SER A 244 37.32 1.62 -3.48
CA SER A 244 37.27 2.98 -4.00
C SER A 244 35.83 3.46 -4.19
N VAL A 245 35.65 4.77 -4.20
CA VAL A 245 34.39 5.42 -4.55
C VAL A 245 34.68 6.48 -5.62
N THR A 246 33.84 6.54 -6.65
CA THR A 246 33.87 7.63 -7.63
C THR A 246 32.50 8.25 -7.81
N ILE A 247 32.49 9.53 -8.16
CA ILE A 247 31.29 10.27 -8.55
C ILE A 247 31.50 10.79 -9.96
N ASN A 248 30.66 10.35 -10.89
CA ASN A 248 30.81 10.64 -12.32
C ASN A 248 32.22 10.31 -12.85
N GLY A 249 32.81 9.22 -12.35
CA GLY A 249 34.17 8.77 -12.69
C GLY A 249 35.30 9.56 -12.03
N GLN A 250 35.01 10.61 -11.25
CA GLN A 250 36.01 11.33 -10.47
C GLN A 250 36.18 10.69 -9.09
N PRO A 251 37.41 10.52 -8.57
CA PRO A 251 37.61 10.01 -7.22
C PRO A 251 36.89 10.85 -6.16
N ALA A 252 36.26 10.17 -5.21
CA ALA A 252 35.64 10.77 -4.03
C ALA A 252 36.29 10.20 -2.76
N THR A 253 36.37 11.00 -1.70
CA THR A 253 36.79 10.50 -0.39
C THR A 253 35.59 9.90 0.33
N PHE A 254 35.82 8.91 1.19
CA PHE A 254 34.76 8.29 1.96
C PHE A 254 35.21 7.95 3.38
N THR A 255 34.25 7.86 4.29
CA THR A 255 34.45 7.36 5.64
C THR A 255 33.20 6.63 6.11
N PHE A 256 33.36 5.71 7.05
CA PHE A 256 32.22 5.08 7.72
C PHE A 256 31.87 5.87 8.98
N LYS A 257 30.63 6.36 9.06
CA LYS A 257 30.11 7.06 10.24
C LYS A 257 28.97 6.26 10.87
N GLN A 258 28.70 6.57 12.13
CA GLN A 258 27.46 6.17 12.75
C GLN A 258 26.29 6.96 12.13
N PRO A 259 25.08 6.39 12.12
CA PRO A 259 23.87 7.11 11.78
C PRO A 259 23.72 8.35 12.66
N THR A 260 23.25 9.45 12.08
CA THR A 260 22.91 10.66 12.83
C THR A 260 21.45 10.62 13.23
N TYR A 261 21.14 11.00 14.47
CA TYR A 261 19.75 11.11 14.93
C TYR A 261 18.95 12.12 14.10
N PRO A 262 17.70 11.82 13.72
CA PRO A 262 16.85 12.82 13.11
C PRO A 262 16.54 13.93 14.14
N GLY A 263 17.03 15.14 13.89
CA GLY A 263 16.88 16.31 14.78
C GLY A 263 18.16 16.74 15.51
N ASP A 264 19.27 16.03 15.35
CA ASP A 264 20.58 16.44 15.82
C ASP A 264 21.39 17.11 14.67
N PRO A 265 21.60 18.45 14.71
CA PRO A 265 22.32 19.17 13.66
C PRO A 265 23.83 18.90 13.66
N ASN A 266 24.39 18.30 14.72
CA ASN A 266 25.83 18.03 14.85
C ASN A 266 26.16 16.53 14.70
N GLY A 267 25.15 15.66 14.79
CA GLY A 267 25.29 14.22 14.52
C GLY A 267 26.29 13.52 15.44
N GLN A 268 27.12 12.63 14.88
CA GLN A 268 28.15 11.92 15.65
C GLN A 268 29.17 12.85 16.35
N ASP A 269 29.30 14.10 15.87
CA ASP A 269 30.22 15.11 16.39
C ASP A 269 29.53 16.05 17.40
N ASP A 270 28.30 15.74 17.85
CA ASP A 270 27.62 16.55 18.87
C ASP A 270 28.36 16.46 20.22
N PRO A 271 28.82 17.59 20.80
CA PRO A 271 29.53 17.59 22.08
C PRO A 271 28.62 17.27 23.28
N ASN A 272 27.30 17.17 23.11
CA ASN A 272 26.33 16.86 24.15
C ASN A 272 26.25 15.33 24.39
N PRO A 273 26.75 14.79 25.52
CA PRO A 273 26.71 13.36 25.79
C PRO A 273 25.28 12.78 25.91
N LEU A 274 24.25 13.62 26.13
CA LEU A 274 22.85 13.19 26.10
C LEU A 274 22.31 12.94 24.68
N ALA A 275 22.96 13.50 23.63
CA ALA A 275 22.66 13.20 22.23
C ALA A 275 23.15 11.80 21.81
N HIS A 276 24.05 11.19 22.60
CA HIS A 276 24.64 9.87 22.33
C HIS A 276 24.10 8.75 23.22
N ALA A 277 23.21 9.06 24.16
CA ALA A 277 22.70 8.09 25.11
C ALA A 277 21.44 7.39 24.56
N ALA A 278 21.58 6.11 24.18
CA ALA A 278 20.50 5.28 23.66
C ALA A 278 19.89 4.39 24.75
N SER A 279 18.56 4.27 24.80
CA SER A 279 17.88 3.19 25.53
C SER A 279 16.53 2.88 24.90
N ASN A 280 16.26 1.58 24.70
CA ASN A 280 14.96 1.07 24.24
C ASN A 280 13.92 0.94 25.36
N SER A 281 14.30 1.25 26.60
CA SER A 281 13.51 0.89 27.78
C SER A 281 13.53 1.92 28.90
N ASN A 282 14.27 3.03 28.75
CA ASN A 282 14.26 4.11 29.73
C ASN A 282 14.56 5.46 29.07
N PRO A 283 13.85 6.55 29.41
CA PRO A 283 14.39 7.88 29.21
C PRO A 283 15.74 7.94 29.92
N VAL A 284 16.80 8.35 29.22
CA VAL A 284 18.13 8.55 29.84
C VAL A 284 18.03 9.52 31.02
N SER A 285 17.02 10.39 31.00
CA SER A 285 16.51 11.17 32.13
C SER A 285 15.05 11.58 31.89
N ALA A 286 14.37 12.10 32.91
CA ALA A 286 13.02 12.67 32.79
C ALA A 286 12.89 13.83 31.77
N THR A 287 14.02 14.33 31.24
CA THR A 287 14.10 15.42 30.26
C THR A 287 14.73 15.02 28.92
N ASN A 288 15.11 13.75 28.71
CA ASN A 288 15.67 13.26 27.43
C ASN A 288 14.73 12.23 26.77
N PRO A 289 13.86 12.65 25.81
CA PRO A 289 12.86 11.82 25.16
C PRO A 289 13.36 11.07 23.91
N ASN A 290 14.68 11.08 23.63
CA ASN A 290 15.17 10.64 22.31
C ASN A 290 15.07 9.11 22.14
N PRO A 291 14.59 8.63 20.97
CA PRO A 291 14.52 7.20 20.61
C PRO A 291 15.93 6.55 20.54
N PRO A 292 16.04 5.22 20.41
CA PRO A 292 17.34 4.57 20.16
C PRO A 292 18.01 5.08 18.88
N ALA A 293 19.35 5.07 18.85
CA ALA A 293 20.12 5.38 17.65
C ALA A 293 19.95 4.32 16.56
N CYS A 294 19.79 3.06 16.96
CA CYS A 294 19.67 1.90 16.08
C CYS A 294 18.65 0.89 16.59
N ALA A 295 18.13 0.06 15.68
CA ALA A 295 17.34 -1.10 16.06
C ALA A 295 18.19 -2.07 16.92
N PRO A 296 17.62 -2.66 17.99
CA PRO A 296 18.26 -3.73 18.73
C PRO A 296 18.34 -5.00 17.88
N THR A 297 19.40 -5.79 18.09
CA THR A 297 19.65 -7.04 17.34
C THR A 297 19.18 -8.28 18.13
N GLY A 298 18.18 -8.11 19.00
CA GLY A 298 17.59 -9.18 19.81
C GLY A 298 16.87 -8.70 21.08
N THR A 299 16.17 -9.63 21.74
CA THR A 299 15.30 -9.33 22.89
C THR A 299 16.01 -9.25 24.24
N SER A 300 17.25 -9.73 24.34
CA SER A 300 18.00 -9.72 25.61
C SER A 300 18.45 -8.30 25.97
N ALA A 301 18.45 -7.95 27.27
CA ALA A 301 18.88 -6.62 27.72
C ALA A 301 20.31 -6.25 27.28
N ALA A 302 21.18 -7.23 27.05
CA ALA A 302 22.55 -7.03 26.56
C ALA A 302 22.61 -6.60 25.07
N LEU A 303 21.54 -6.85 24.30
CA LEU A 303 21.42 -6.49 22.88
C LEU A 303 20.56 -5.23 22.68
N GLN A 304 20.19 -4.56 23.77
CA GLN A 304 19.31 -3.39 23.78
C GLN A 304 20.12 -2.15 24.14
N GLY A 305 19.95 -1.06 23.38
CA GLY A 305 20.68 0.20 23.62
C GLY A 305 22.17 0.16 23.27
N LEU A 306 22.59 -0.77 22.42
CA LEU A 306 23.95 -0.79 21.87
C LEU A 306 24.19 0.44 20.99
N GLN A 307 25.42 0.94 21.01
CA GLN A 307 25.82 2.00 20.09
C GLN A 307 25.73 1.48 18.66
N CYS A 308 25.17 2.30 17.77
CA CYS A 308 25.09 1.96 16.36
C CYS A 308 26.45 1.55 15.78
N PRO A 309 26.50 0.50 14.94
CA PRO A 309 27.66 0.30 14.10
C PRO A 309 27.82 1.46 13.12
N ALA A 310 29.05 1.70 12.67
CA ALA A 310 29.32 2.70 11.65
C ALA A 310 28.90 2.18 10.27
N THR A 311 27.59 2.20 10.00
CA THR A 311 26.96 1.63 8.80
C THR A 311 26.69 2.67 7.70
N LYS A 312 27.10 3.93 7.90
CA LYS A 312 26.94 4.99 6.90
C LYS A 312 28.23 5.19 6.14
N LEU A 313 28.26 4.79 4.87
CA LEU A 313 29.32 5.13 3.95
C LEU A 313 29.11 6.59 3.50
N VAL A 314 29.70 7.53 4.23
CA VAL A 314 29.65 8.97 3.92
C VAL A 314 30.67 9.28 2.83
N ILE A 315 30.21 9.86 1.73
CA ILE A 315 30.97 10.12 0.51
C ILE A 315 31.04 11.63 0.29
N THR A 316 32.26 12.16 0.18
CA THR A 316 32.52 13.57 -0.11
C THR A 316 33.06 13.70 -1.54
N PRO A 317 32.30 14.30 -2.48
CA PRO A 317 32.78 14.58 -3.83
C PRO A 317 33.93 15.60 -3.85
N SER A 318 34.72 15.59 -4.92
CA SER A 318 35.78 16.59 -5.14
C SER A 318 35.26 18.01 -5.38
N ALA A 319 33.99 18.14 -5.75
CA ALA A 319 33.25 19.40 -5.85
C ALA A 319 31.78 19.18 -5.44
N PRO A 320 31.10 20.17 -4.86
CA PRO A 320 29.69 20.03 -4.48
C PRO A 320 28.79 19.62 -5.65
N ILE A 321 27.77 18.80 -5.37
CA ILE A 321 26.81 18.33 -6.36
C ILE A 321 25.61 19.29 -6.37
N PRO A 322 25.31 19.98 -7.49
CA PRO A 322 24.20 20.93 -7.55
C PRO A 322 22.81 20.27 -7.37
N ALA A 323 21.88 20.99 -6.75
CA ALA A 323 20.49 20.57 -6.65
C ALA A 323 19.86 20.29 -8.03
N GLY A 324 19.09 19.21 -8.13
CA GLY A 324 18.42 18.79 -9.37
C GLY A 324 19.32 18.09 -10.38
N SER A 325 20.63 17.96 -10.11
CA SER A 325 21.54 17.24 -11.01
C SER A 325 21.49 15.73 -10.79
N ASP A 326 21.61 14.99 -11.89
CA ASP A 326 21.85 13.55 -11.85
C ASP A 326 23.36 13.30 -11.67
N PHE A 327 23.70 12.35 -10.81
CA PHE A 327 25.09 11.93 -10.60
C PHE A 327 25.15 10.42 -10.40
N LYS A 328 26.23 9.80 -10.88
CA LYS A 328 26.49 8.37 -10.72
C LYS A 328 27.56 8.14 -9.67
N VAL A 329 27.25 7.32 -8.67
CA VAL A 329 28.16 6.89 -7.61
C VAL A 329 28.58 5.47 -7.92
N THR A 330 29.88 5.23 -8.11
CA THR A 330 30.42 3.87 -8.25
C THR A 330 31.14 3.51 -6.95
N VAL A 331 30.71 2.43 -6.28
CA VAL A 331 31.37 1.90 -5.08
C VAL A 331 31.97 0.56 -5.42
N ASN A 332 33.30 0.46 -5.44
CA ASN A 332 34.02 -0.80 -5.61
C ASN A 332 34.29 -1.43 -4.25
N TYR A 333 33.98 -2.71 -4.08
CA TYR A 333 34.15 -3.39 -2.81
C TYR A 333 34.43 -4.88 -2.99
N THR A 334 35.03 -5.50 -1.97
CA THR A 334 35.38 -6.92 -1.96
C THR A 334 35.14 -7.50 -0.57
N GLY A 335 35.18 -8.82 -0.43
CA GLY A 335 35.12 -9.49 0.87
C GLY A 335 33.94 -10.44 0.98
N ARG A 336 33.63 -10.87 2.19
CA ARG A 336 32.58 -11.86 2.45
C ARG A 336 31.23 -11.16 2.67
N PRO A 337 30.20 -11.39 1.85
CA PRO A 337 28.84 -10.99 2.21
C PRO A 337 28.33 -11.84 3.37
N GLY A 338 27.32 -11.34 4.07
CA GLY A 338 26.73 -12.07 5.18
C GLY A 338 25.34 -11.56 5.53
N VAL A 339 24.96 -11.83 6.77
CA VAL A 339 23.66 -11.43 7.31
C VAL A 339 23.80 -10.43 8.45
N LEU A 340 22.69 -9.80 8.79
CA LEU A 340 22.48 -9.09 10.05
C LEU A 340 21.39 -9.80 10.87
N ALA A 341 21.30 -9.44 12.15
CA ALA A 341 20.31 -10.00 13.08
C ALA A 341 19.28 -8.92 13.43
N ASP A 342 18.00 -9.31 13.42
CA ASP A 342 16.88 -8.44 13.73
C ASP A 342 16.50 -8.49 15.23
N GLY A 343 15.64 -7.58 15.67
CA GLY A 343 15.19 -7.44 17.06
C GLY A 343 14.45 -8.66 17.62
N ASP A 344 13.85 -9.47 16.76
CA ASP A 344 13.21 -10.75 17.12
C ASP A 344 14.20 -11.94 17.12
N GLY A 345 15.44 -11.72 16.70
CA GLY A 345 16.50 -12.72 16.58
C GLY A 345 16.51 -13.48 15.24
N ALA A 346 15.63 -13.15 14.31
CA ALA A 346 15.75 -13.56 12.93
C ALA A 346 17.02 -12.97 12.30
N THR A 347 17.41 -13.52 11.16
CA THR A 347 18.53 -13.01 10.38
C THR A 347 18.07 -12.74 8.96
N GLU A 348 18.77 -11.86 8.27
CA GLU A 348 18.47 -11.38 6.92
C GLU A 348 19.75 -10.90 6.22
N GLY A 349 19.81 -10.95 4.90
CA GLY A 349 20.96 -10.59 4.09
C GLY A 349 21.32 -11.70 3.09
N TRP A 350 22.61 -12.01 3.03
CA TRP A 350 23.19 -13.02 2.15
C TRP A 350 23.49 -14.30 2.92
N PHE A 351 22.60 -15.29 2.81
CA PHE A 351 22.76 -16.58 3.45
C PHE A 351 23.71 -17.46 2.67
N ARG A 352 24.75 -17.93 3.35
CA ARG A 352 25.65 -18.92 2.78
C ARG A 352 24.90 -20.24 2.55
N ASN A 353 24.71 -20.62 1.29
CA ASN A 353 24.33 -21.98 0.94
C ASN A 353 25.58 -22.87 0.84
N ASN A 354 25.73 -23.77 1.81
CA ASN A 354 26.83 -24.74 1.88
C ASN A 354 26.33 -26.19 1.79
N SER A 355 25.20 -26.43 1.12
CA SER A 355 24.65 -27.76 0.85
C SER A 355 24.40 -27.97 -0.66
N PRO A 356 25.33 -28.60 -1.41
CA PRO A 356 26.64 -29.11 -0.98
C PRO A 356 27.63 -27.99 -0.63
N ALA A 357 28.78 -28.34 -0.05
CA ALA A 357 29.79 -27.35 0.31
C ALA A 357 30.20 -26.52 -0.93
N GLY A 358 30.24 -25.19 -0.80
CA GLY A 358 30.62 -24.34 -1.93
C GLY A 358 29.49 -23.99 -2.90
N ASP A 359 28.21 -24.23 -2.57
CA ASP A 359 27.12 -24.11 -3.54
C ASP A 359 26.87 -22.66 -3.95
N GLY A 360 26.73 -21.74 -2.98
CA GLY A 360 26.63 -20.30 -3.25
C GLY A 360 25.95 -19.49 -2.14
N GLY A 361 25.09 -18.56 -2.52
CA GLY A 361 24.36 -17.64 -1.64
C GLY A 361 22.85 -17.66 -1.92
N PHE A 362 22.05 -17.50 -0.87
CA PHE A 362 20.60 -17.33 -0.94
C PHE A 362 20.23 -16.01 -0.28
N VAL A 363 19.43 -15.18 -0.92
CA VAL A 363 19.16 -13.81 -0.46
C VAL A 363 17.73 -13.72 0.07
N THR A 364 17.60 -13.21 1.29
CA THR A 364 16.33 -12.78 1.92
C THR A 364 16.65 -11.57 2.79
N THR A 365 16.03 -10.40 2.59
CA THR A 365 16.57 -9.11 3.07
C THR A 365 15.58 -8.22 3.82
N GLU A 366 14.34 -8.64 4.04
CA GLU A 366 13.42 -7.84 4.86
C GLU A 366 13.82 -7.82 6.35
N PRO A 367 13.79 -6.64 7.02
CA PRO A 367 13.48 -5.31 6.47
C PRO A 367 14.67 -4.50 5.95
N VAL A 368 15.91 -4.82 6.36
CA VAL A 368 17.10 -3.99 6.12
C VAL A 368 18.32 -4.77 5.65
N GLY A 369 18.24 -6.09 5.47
CA GLY A 369 19.30 -7.04 5.11
C GLY A 369 20.14 -6.72 3.88
N THR A 370 19.62 -5.91 2.95
CA THR A 370 20.31 -5.58 1.69
C THR A 370 21.66 -4.90 1.93
N MET A 371 21.77 -4.09 2.99
CA MET A 371 22.99 -3.39 3.35
C MET A 371 24.13 -4.32 3.81
N ALA A 372 23.85 -5.59 4.14
CA ALA A 372 24.85 -6.58 4.53
C ALA A 372 25.59 -7.21 3.33
N TRP A 373 25.22 -6.87 2.09
CA TRP A 373 25.91 -7.38 0.89
C TRP A 373 26.10 -6.33 -0.22
N MET A 374 25.40 -5.20 -0.18
CA MET A 374 25.72 -4.07 -1.07
C MET A 374 25.42 -2.70 -0.44
N PRO A 375 26.14 -1.64 -0.85
CA PRO A 375 25.82 -0.28 -0.41
C PRO A 375 24.60 0.25 -1.16
N ILE A 376 23.62 0.80 -0.44
CA ILE A 376 22.32 1.22 -0.96
C ILE A 376 21.72 2.37 -0.12
N ASN A 377 20.68 3.05 -0.61
CA ASN A 377 19.80 3.85 0.24
C ASN A 377 18.65 2.96 0.76
N ASN A 378 18.77 2.48 1.99
CA ASN A 378 18.07 1.30 2.49
C ASN A 378 16.78 1.68 3.24
N HIS A 379 15.69 1.97 2.53
CA HIS A 379 14.39 2.27 3.15
C HIS A 379 13.22 1.83 2.24
N PRO A 380 12.08 1.33 2.77
CA PRO A 380 10.98 0.77 1.96
C PRO A 380 10.34 1.74 0.94
N THR A 381 10.55 3.05 1.13
CA THR A 381 10.12 4.09 0.17
C THR A 381 11.08 4.31 -0.98
N VAL A 382 12.29 3.78 -0.92
CA VAL A 382 13.35 3.99 -1.90
C VAL A 382 13.28 2.86 -2.93
N LYS A 383 12.80 3.21 -4.13
CA LYS A 383 12.53 2.24 -5.19
C LYS A 383 13.20 2.61 -6.52
N PRO A 384 14.53 2.52 -6.66
CA PRO A 384 15.16 2.65 -7.97
C PRO A 384 14.82 1.44 -8.84
N THR A 385 15.10 1.55 -10.14
CA THR A 385 15.15 0.38 -11.04
C THR A 385 16.51 -0.32 -10.93
N TYR A 386 16.61 -1.58 -11.36
CA TYR A 386 17.83 -2.37 -11.21
C TYR A 386 18.15 -3.19 -12.46
N ASP A 387 19.41 -3.16 -12.86
CA ASP A 387 20.01 -4.11 -13.79
C ASP A 387 21.13 -4.86 -13.05
N PHE A 388 21.30 -6.15 -13.34
CA PHE A 388 22.25 -7.03 -12.64
C PHE A 388 23.21 -7.67 -13.62
N SER A 389 24.48 -7.76 -13.22
CA SER A 389 25.54 -8.47 -13.90
C SER A 389 26.34 -9.26 -12.87
N THR A 390 25.98 -10.53 -12.69
CA THR A 390 26.61 -11.39 -11.69
C THR A 390 27.50 -12.43 -12.35
N THR A 391 28.80 -12.33 -12.11
CA THR A 391 29.83 -13.26 -12.58
C THR A 391 30.17 -14.27 -11.50
N THR A 392 30.11 -15.56 -11.81
CA THR A 392 30.40 -16.63 -10.85
C THR A 392 30.98 -17.87 -11.51
N ASN A 393 31.39 -18.86 -10.70
CA ASN A 393 32.13 -20.04 -11.13
C ASN A 393 31.36 -20.84 -12.20
N TRP A 394 32.03 -21.11 -13.33
CA TRP A 394 31.52 -21.91 -14.43
C TRP A 394 32.64 -22.71 -15.08
N ASP A 395 32.42 -24.00 -15.29
CA ASP A 395 33.34 -24.88 -15.99
C ASP A 395 32.81 -25.17 -17.40
N ALA A 396 33.41 -24.51 -18.39
CA ALA A 396 33.05 -24.68 -19.79
C ALA A 396 33.40 -26.08 -20.33
N ALA A 397 34.34 -26.81 -19.73
CA ALA A 397 34.72 -28.15 -20.18
C ALA A 397 33.66 -29.20 -19.81
N THR A 398 32.97 -29.02 -18.68
CA THR A 398 31.92 -29.92 -18.22
C THR A 398 30.51 -29.42 -18.50
N GLY A 399 30.35 -28.14 -18.85
CA GLY A 399 29.05 -27.50 -18.98
C GLY A 399 28.32 -27.36 -17.65
N THR A 400 29.06 -27.21 -16.55
CA THR A 400 28.49 -27.12 -15.19
C THR A 400 28.95 -25.85 -14.49
N GLY A 401 28.14 -25.34 -13.57
CA GLY A 401 28.47 -24.14 -12.82
C GLY A 401 27.26 -23.49 -12.18
N ARG A 402 27.47 -22.33 -11.57
CA ARG A 402 26.45 -21.67 -10.77
C ARG A 402 25.56 -20.79 -11.65
N THR A 403 24.30 -20.74 -11.29
CA THR A 403 23.31 -19.81 -11.82
C THR A 403 23.16 -18.66 -10.84
N ALA A 404 23.25 -17.42 -11.34
CA ALA A 404 22.84 -16.24 -10.58
C ALA A 404 21.44 -15.82 -11.02
N ILE A 405 20.56 -15.62 -10.04
CA ILE A 405 19.14 -15.33 -10.23
C ILE A 405 18.86 -13.98 -9.58
N SER A 406 18.35 -13.03 -10.36
CA SER A 406 18.06 -11.67 -9.87
C SER A 406 16.65 -11.23 -10.28
N ASN A 407 16.19 -10.10 -9.76
CA ASN A 407 14.87 -9.57 -10.11
C ASN A 407 14.71 -9.31 -11.63
N GLY A 408 13.47 -9.33 -12.09
CA GLY A 408 13.09 -8.98 -13.47
C GLY A 408 13.32 -10.10 -14.48
N ARG A 409 13.66 -9.72 -15.71
CA ARG A 409 13.78 -10.61 -16.88
C ARG A 409 15.25 -11.01 -17.12
N PRO A 410 15.53 -12.23 -17.58
CA PRO A 410 16.87 -12.61 -17.99
C PRO A 410 17.21 -11.91 -19.32
N VAL A 411 18.21 -11.05 -19.33
CA VAL A 411 18.78 -10.51 -20.57
C VAL A 411 19.58 -11.60 -21.26
N GLY A 412 20.33 -12.39 -20.48
CA GLY A 412 21.14 -13.47 -21.02
C GLY A 412 22.28 -13.85 -20.10
N PHE A 413 23.28 -14.52 -20.67
CA PHE A 413 24.54 -14.80 -20.00
C PHE A 413 25.69 -14.94 -21.00
N THR A 414 26.91 -14.75 -20.50
CA THR A 414 28.16 -14.92 -21.27
C THR A 414 29.10 -15.86 -20.53
N ASN A 415 29.67 -16.84 -21.25
CA ASN A 415 30.76 -17.67 -20.74
C ASN A 415 32.09 -16.92 -20.94
N ASN A 416 32.84 -16.77 -19.88
CA ASN A 416 34.14 -16.12 -19.89
C ASN A 416 35.25 -17.16 -19.85
N ALA A 417 36.34 -16.87 -20.57
CA ALA A 417 37.56 -17.65 -20.47
C ALA A 417 38.15 -17.60 -19.04
N PRO A 418 39.00 -18.55 -18.66
CA PRO A 418 39.78 -18.48 -17.43
C PRO A 418 40.49 -17.15 -17.25
N ASP A 419 40.44 -16.62 -16.02
CA ASP A 419 41.16 -15.42 -15.60
C ASP A 419 41.76 -15.59 -14.19
N ALA A 420 42.29 -14.50 -13.62
CA ALA A 420 42.91 -14.52 -12.30
C ALA A 420 41.91 -14.79 -11.16
N ASN A 421 40.65 -14.37 -11.32
CA ASN A 421 39.59 -14.58 -10.33
C ASN A 421 39.02 -16.01 -10.44
N PHE A 422 38.88 -16.51 -11.67
CA PHE A 422 38.33 -17.82 -11.98
C PHE A 422 39.24 -18.59 -12.93
N PRO A 423 40.24 -19.33 -12.40
CA PRO A 423 41.16 -20.12 -13.22
C PRO A 423 40.50 -21.24 -14.05
N GLY A 424 39.25 -21.61 -13.73
CA GLY A 424 38.44 -22.57 -14.50
C GLY A 424 37.50 -21.92 -15.52
N GLY A 425 37.44 -20.59 -15.59
CA GLY A 425 36.43 -19.83 -16.30
C GLY A 425 35.25 -19.43 -15.42
N SER A 426 34.40 -18.56 -15.94
CA SER A 426 33.24 -18.02 -15.24
C SER A 426 32.06 -17.81 -16.19
N ARG A 427 30.88 -17.56 -15.62
CA ARG A 427 29.69 -17.17 -16.37
C ARG A 427 29.13 -15.89 -15.76
N THR A 428 28.90 -14.88 -16.60
CA THR A 428 28.23 -13.63 -16.23
C THR A 428 26.77 -13.72 -16.61
N TRP A 429 25.88 -13.68 -15.63
CA TRP A 429 24.42 -13.66 -15.79
C TRP A 429 23.90 -12.23 -15.76
N GLN A 430 22.99 -11.91 -16.69
CA GLN A 430 22.47 -10.57 -16.86
C GLN A 430 20.95 -10.56 -16.69
N TRP A 431 20.46 -9.71 -15.79
CA TRP A 431 19.04 -9.53 -15.50
C TRP A 431 18.65 -8.06 -15.53
N LYS A 432 17.38 -7.79 -15.82
CA LYS A 432 16.85 -6.44 -15.96
C LYS A 432 15.47 -6.33 -15.32
N SER A 433 15.34 -5.44 -14.34
CA SER A 433 14.06 -5.01 -13.79
C SER A 433 13.74 -3.59 -14.24
N SER A 434 12.74 -3.50 -15.10
CA SER A 434 12.24 -2.22 -15.60
C SER A 434 11.29 -1.53 -14.61
N GLU A 435 10.92 -2.24 -13.55
CA GLU A 435 10.00 -1.78 -12.54
C GLU A 435 10.79 -1.40 -11.27
N PRO A 436 10.43 -0.28 -10.60
CA PRO A 436 10.98 0.10 -9.29
C PRO A 436 10.94 -1.05 -8.30
N ILE A 437 12.02 -1.25 -7.54
CA ILE A 437 12.11 -2.31 -6.50
C ILE A 437 12.46 -1.66 -5.17
N ALA A 438 11.68 -1.95 -4.11
CA ALA A 438 12.06 -1.52 -2.76
C ALA A 438 13.38 -2.16 -2.34
N ASN A 439 14.16 -1.46 -1.53
CA ASN A 439 15.46 -1.88 -1.04
C ASN A 439 15.50 -3.31 -0.49
N TYR A 440 14.46 -3.73 0.25
CA TYR A 440 14.39 -5.03 0.90
C TYR A 440 14.00 -6.18 -0.04
N LEU A 441 13.61 -5.88 -1.28
CA LEU A 441 13.13 -6.84 -2.27
C LEU A 441 14.18 -7.18 -3.34
N VAL A 442 15.42 -6.74 -3.12
CA VAL A 442 16.49 -6.90 -4.11
C VAL A 442 17.09 -8.30 -4.01
N GLU A 443 16.90 -9.08 -5.06
CA GLU A 443 17.25 -10.49 -5.14
C GLU A 443 18.50 -10.70 -5.99
N ASN A 444 19.43 -11.55 -5.53
CA ASN A 444 20.60 -11.96 -6.31
C ASN A 444 21.20 -13.31 -5.88
N SER A 445 20.36 -14.30 -5.57
CA SER A 445 20.82 -15.64 -5.16
C SER A 445 21.71 -16.30 -6.21
N VAL A 446 22.73 -17.03 -5.75
CA VAL A 446 23.69 -17.75 -6.59
C VAL A 446 23.80 -19.19 -6.11
N GLY A 447 23.72 -20.16 -7.02
CA GLY A 447 23.86 -21.57 -6.65
C GLY A 447 23.68 -22.53 -7.81
N ASN A 448 23.67 -23.83 -7.53
CA ASN A 448 23.28 -24.83 -8.51
C ASN A 448 21.76 -25.01 -8.49
N TYR A 449 21.10 -24.63 -9.59
CA TYR A 449 19.64 -24.64 -9.70
C TYR A 449 19.16 -25.39 -10.94
N ASP A 450 18.09 -26.14 -10.75
CA ASP A 450 17.24 -26.64 -11.81
C ASP A 450 16.37 -25.48 -12.28
N ARG A 451 16.50 -25.09 -13.56
CA ARG A 451 15.79 -23.96 -14.17
C ARG A 451 14.69 -24.44 -15.10
N ASP A 452 13.50 -23.86 -14.96
CA ASP A 452 12.41 -23.94 -15.93
C ASP A 452 11.84 -22.55 -16.17
N GLU A 453 11.56 -22.20 -17.42
CA GLU A 453 10.99 -20.90 -17.74
C GLU A 453 9.88 -21.04 -18.77
N TYR A 454 8.84 -20.24 -18.63
CA TYR A 454 7.80 -20.20 -19.64
C TYR A 454 7.12 -18.85 -19.70
N LEU A 455 6.55 -18.57 -20.87
CA LEU A 455 5.76 -17.38 -21.11
C LEU A 455 4.28 -17.71 -20.93
N ALA A 456 3.62 -17.00 -20.02
CA ALA A 456 2.18 -17.08 -19.87
C ALA A 456 1.44 -16.32 -20.99
N PRO A 457 0.19 -16.71 -21.34
CA PRO A 457 -0.66 -15.96 -22.24
C PRO A 457 -0.90 -14.49 -21.83
N SER A 458 -0.76 -14.17 -20.55
CA SER A 458 -0.81 -12.81 -20.00
C SER A 458 0.35 -11.91 -20.46
N GLY A 459 1.41 -12.50 -21.03
CA GLY A 459 2.65 -11.82 -21.40
C GLY A 459 3.66 -11.70 -20.26
N VAL A 460 3.44 -12.37 -19.13
CA VAL A 460 4.39 -12.47 -18.01
C VAL A 460 5.34 -13.64 -18.26
N LEU A 461 6.65 -13.41 -18.08
CA LEU A 461 7.66 -14.47 -18.07
C LEU A 461 7.77 -15.07 -16.67
N PHE A 462 7.47 -16.35 -16.53
CA PHE A 462 7.68 -17.11 -15.29
C PHE A 462 9.05 -17.79 -15.31
N SER A 463 9.85 -17.55 -14.27
CA SER A 463 11.14 -18.21 -14.07
C SER A 463 11.16 -19.00 -12.75
N HIS A 464 11.30 -20.30 -12.85
CA HIS A 464 11.23 -21.26 -11.76
C HIS A 464 12.58 -21.91 -11.51
N PHE A 465 13.05 -21.80 -10.28
CA PHE A 465 14.33 -22.33 -9.83
C PHE A 465 14.13 -23.17 -8.57
N GLN A 466 14.74 -24.35 -8.54
CA GLN A 466 14.86 -25.13 -7.31
C GLN A 466 16.26 -25.71 -7.21
N ALA A 467 16.86 -25.65 -6.03
CA ALA A 467 18.25 -26.06 -5.83
C ALA A 467 18.46 -27.51 -6.29
N SER A 468 19.53 -27.73 -7.06
CA SER A 468 19.78 -29.03 -7.69
C SER A 468 20.04 -30.14 -6.66
N GLY A 469 20.51 -29.78 -5.46
CA GLY A 469 20.70 -30.71 -4.33
C GLY A 469 19.41 -31.21 -3.66
N ILE A 470 18.23 -30.66 -4.00
CA ILE A 470 16.94 -31.13 -3.46
C ILE A 470 16.68 -32.58 -3.92
N ALA A 471 16.17 -33.43 -3.03
CA ALA A 471 15.82 -34.81 -3.37
C ALA A 471 14.78 -34.87 -4.50
N ALA A 472 14.96 -35.78 -5.47
CA ALA A 472 14.13 -35.86 -6.68
C ALA A 472 12.62 -35.96 -6.39
N ALA A 473 12.22 -36.73 -5.36
CA ALA A 473 10.81 -36.83 -4.96
C ALA A 473 10.23 -35.48 -4.48
N THR A 474 11.01 -34.71 -3.71
CA THR A 474 10.63 -33.37 -3.27
C THR A 474 10.57 -32.39 -4.45
N LYS A 475 11.47 -32.53 -5.43
CA LYS A 475 11.42 -31.67 -6.64
C LYS A 475 10.11 -31.82 -7.41
N VAL A 476 9.56 -33.04 -7.49
CA VAL A 476 8.26 -33.30 -8.12
C VAL A 476 7.13 -32.59 -7.39
N THR A 477 7.10 -32.66 -6.05
CA THR A 477 6.08 -31.96 -5.25
C THR A 477 6.21 -30.44 -5.31
N ASN A 478 7.45 -29.93 -5.30
CA ASN A 478 7.72 -28.51 -5.44
C ASN A 478 7.25 -28.00 -6.80
N LEU A 479 7.62 -28.68 -7.89
CA LEU A 479 7.22 -28.31 -9.24
C LEU A 479 5.70 -28.28 -9.40
N ALA A 480 4.97 -29.22 -8.80
CA ALA A 480 3.50 -29.19 -8.83
C ALA A 480 2.92 -27.92 -8.20
N THR A 481 3.55 -27.39 -7.14
CA THR A 481 3.16 -26.14 -6.49
C THR A 481 3.62 -24.91 -7.29
N MET A 482 4.84 -24.90 -7.79
CA MET A 482 5.36 -23.81 -8.65
C MET A 482 4.50 -23.62 -9.90
N ASN A 483 4.04 -24.72 -10.52
CA ASN A 483 3.14 -24.68 -11.67
C ASN A 483 1.77 -24.04 -11.38
N MET A 484 1.39 -23.84 -10.11
CA MET A 484 0.17 -23.13 -9.74
C MET A 484 0.35 -21.61 -9.72
N GLN A 485 1.56 -21.07 -9.86
CA GLN A 485 1.82 -19.63 -9.71
C GLN A 485 1.00 -18.77 -10.71
N GLU A 486 0.90 -19.18 -11.98
CA GLU A 486 0.08 -18.45 -12.95
C GLU A 486 -1.42 -18.47 -12.57
N ASP A 487 -1.93 -19.60 -12.08
CA ASP A 487 -3.32 -19.72 -11.62
C ASP A 487 -3.58 -18.85 -10.37
N ILE A 488 -2.64 -18.80 -9.43
CA ILE A 488 -2.68 -17.92 -8.26
C ILE A 488 -2.68 -16.45 -8.69
N MET A 489 -1.76 -16.05 -9.56
CA MET A 489 -1.68 -14.69 -10.10
C MET A 489 -2.99 -14.29 -10.80
N ASN A 490 -3.56 -15.16 -11.62
CA ASN A 490 -4.84 -14.92 -12.30
C ASN A 490 -6.01 -14.80 -11.32
N PHE A 491 -6.01 -15.62 -10.26
CA PHE A 491 -7.01 -15.52 -9.20
C PHE A 491 -6.90 -14.21 -8.42
N GLN A 492 -5.70 -13.82 -8.02
CA GLN A 492 -5.45 -12.60 -7.25
C GLN A 492 -5.70 -11.32 -8.06
N THR A 493 -5.50 -11.37 -9.39
CA THR A 493 -5.84 -10.28 -10.32
C THR A 493 -7.31 -9.83 -10.20
N GLN A 494 -8.23 -10.72 -9.82
CA GLN A 494 -9.65 -10.39 -9.66
C GLN A 494 -9.89 -9.36 -8.54
N PHE A 495 -9.03 -9.33 -7.53
CA PHE A 495 -9.15 -8.44 -6.36
C PHE A 495 -8.29 -7.19 -6.52
N ASN A 496 -7.07 -7.35 -7.04
CA ASN A 496 -6.07 -6.28 -7.06
C ASN A 496 -6.00 -5.50 -8.38
N GLY A 497 -6.58 -6.05 -9.45
CA GLY A 497 -6.39 -5.56 -10.81
C GLY A 497 -5.20 -6.21 -11.50
N PRO A 498 -4.80 -5.73 -12.68
CA PRO A 498 -3.75 -6.35 -13.49
C PRO A 498 -2.46 -6.57 -12.71
N PHE A 499 -1.79 -7.71 -12.93
CA PHE A 499 -0.48 -7.99 -12.36
C PHE A 499 0.52 -6.86 -12.70
N PRO A 500 1.34 -6.38 -11.76
CA PRO A 500 2.07 -5.13 -11.97
C PRO A 500 3.39 -5.28 -12.75
N PHE A 501 3.92 -6.50 -12.88
CA PHE A 501 5.24 -6.75 -13.48
C PHE A 501 5.18 -7.47 -14.82
N ASN A 502 6.32 -7.50 -15.53
CA ASN A 502 6.49 -8.23 -16.80
C ASN A 502 7.13 -9.63 -16.62
N ALA A 503 7.58 -9.94 -15.41
CA ALA A 503 8.14 -11.22 -15.02
C ALA A 503 7.65 -11.57 -13.61
N ASP A 504 7.65 -12.86 -13.31
CA ASP A 504 7.40 -13.42 -12.00
C ASP A 504 8.17 -14.74 -11.86
N GLY A 505 8.28 -15.30 -10.67
CA GLY A 505 9.10 -16.49 -10.48
C GLY A 505 9.15 -16.99 -9.06
N VAL A 506 9.81 -18.14 -8.92
CA VAL A 506 10.03 -18.82 -7.64
C VAL A 506 11.47 -19.31 -7.57
N ILE A 507 12.12 -19.12 -6.43
CA ILE A 507 13.41 -19.72 -6.08
C ILE A 507 13.22 -20.61 -4.86
N ILE A 508 13.62 -21.88 -4.93
CA ILE A 508 13.63 -22.78 -3.77
C ILE A 508 15.08 -23.11 -3.41
N GLY A 509 15.59 -22.51 -2.34
CA GLY A 509 16.94 -22.71 -1.81
C GLY A 509 17.02 -23.80 -0.75
N LEU A 510 18.23 -24.29 -0.47
CA LEU A 510 18.51 -25.26 0.59
C LEU A 510 18.87 -24.70 1.98
N PRO A 511 19.50 -23.52 2.15
CA PRO A 511 19.89 -23.08 3.49
C PRO A 511 18.63 -22.87 4.34
N THR A 512 18.76 -23.18 5.63
CA THR A 512 17.75 -22.80 6.61
C THR A 512 17.90 -21.31 6.86
N VAL A 513 16.99 -20.52 6.32
CA VAL A 513 16.89 -19.07 6.59
C VAL A 513 15.62 -18.79 7.38
N SER A 514 15.46 -17.56 7.87
CA SER A 514 14.41 -17.23 8.84
C SER A 514 12.98 -17.30 8.26
N PHE A 515 12.79 -17.08 6.96
CA PHE A 515 11.46 -16.99 6.35
C PHE A 515 11.48 -17.25 4.83
N ALA A 516 10.29 -17.41 4.24
CA ALA A 516 10.08 -17.20 2.80
C ALA A 516 9.83 -15.70 2.59
N GLU A 517 10.21 -15.17 1.43
CA GLU A 517 10.10 -13.73 1.17
C GLU A 517 9.56 -13.45 -0.22
N GLU A 518 8.80 -12.37 -0.33
CA GLU A 518 8.12 -11.95 -1.54
C GLU A 518 9.02 -11.34 -2.62
N MET A 519 10.35 -11.46 -2.50
CA MET A 519 11.36 -10.94 -3.41
C MET A 519 10.84 -10.62 -4.82
N GLN A 520 10.77 -9.34 -5.18
CA GLN A 520 9.99 -8.87 -6.32
C GLN A 520 10.32 -9.66 -7.60
N THR A 521 9.30 -10.27 -8.22
CA THR A 521 9.39 -11.16 -9.40
C THR A 521 10.19 -12.48 -9.22
N LYS A 522 10.65 -12.81 -8.01
CA LYS A 522 11.53 -13.94 -7.67
C LYS A 522 11.25 -14.48 -6.25
N ILE A 523 9.98 -14.73 -5.92
CA ILE A 523 9.55 -15.22 -4.60
C ILE A 523 10.44 -16.36 -4.10
N THR A 524 11.01 -16.22 -2.91
CA THR A 524 12.03 -17.15 -2.40
C THR A 524 11.49 -18.04 -1.27
N PHE A 525 11.82 -19.33 -1.34
CA PHE A 525 11.48 -20.33 -0.33
C PHE A 525 12.74 -21.06 0.13
N GLN A 526 12.94 -21.09 1.44
CA GLN A 526 14.07 -21.74 2.09
C GLN A 526 13.81 -23.22 2.41
N GLY A 527 14.86 -23.94 2.83
CA GLY A 527 14.71 -25.31 3.36
C GLY A 527 14.28 -26.38 2.35
N GLY A 528 14.36 -26.07 1.06
CA GLY A 528 14.13 -27.01 -0.04
C GLY A 528 12.67 -27.34 -0.32
N ARG A 529 11.70 -26.60 0.25
CA ARG A 529 10.27 -26.89 0.14
C ARG A 529 9.44 -25.64 -0.08
N ILE A 530 8.31 -25.81 -0.74
CA ILE A 530 7.28 -24.79 -0.95
C ILE A 530 5.92 -25.34 -0.49
N SER A 531 5.05 -24.45 -0.01
CA SER A 531 3.66 -24.77 0.30
C SER A 531 2.72 -23.88 -0.52
N LEU A 532 1.54 -24.41 -0.87
CA LEU A 532 0.57 -23.64 -1.64
C LEU A 532 0.00 -22.44 -0.86
N GLY A 533 -0.15 -22.57 0.46
CA GLY A 533 -0.61 -21.47 1.32
C GLY A 533 0.36 -20.30 1.30
N THR A 534 1.64 -20.59 1.60
CA THR A 534 2.73 -19.59 1.56
C THR A 534 2.89 -19.00 0.16
N LEU A 535 2.78 -19.80 -0.92
CA LEU A 535 2.83 -19.22 -2.28
C LEU A 535 1.65 -18.26 -2.56
N ASN A 536 0.46 -18.50 -2.02
CA ASN A 536 -0.63 -17.51 -2.12
C ASN A 536 -0.34 -16.24 -1.31
N HIS A 537 0.30 -16.37 -0.14
CA HIS A 537 0.78 -15.24 0.67
C HIS A 537 1.80 -14.42 -0.12
N GLU A 538 2.93 -15.02 -0.50
CA GLU A 538 4.01 -14.33 -1.18
C GLU A 538 3.63 -13.77 -2.56
N ASN A 539 2.76 -14.46 -3.32
CA ASN A 539 2.33 -13.94 -4.61
C ASN A 539 1.41 -12.72 -4.48
N MET A 540 0.70 -12.57 -3.34
CA MET A 540 -0.09 -11.38 -3.08
C MET A 540 0.80 -10.15 -2.88
N HIS A 541 1.97 -10.34 -2.29
CA HIS A 541 2.92 -9.27 -2.03
C HIS A 541 3.45 -8.60 -3.31
N GLN A 542 3.42 -9.29 -4.45
CA GLN A 542 3.73 -8.69 -5.75
C GLN A 542 2.87 -7.45 -6.04
N TRP A 543 1.64 -7.37 -5.50
CA TRP A 543 0.85 -6.13 -5.49
C TRP A 543 1.07 -5.29 -4.22
N TRP A 544 1.12 -5.92 -3.04
CA TRP A 544 1.14 -5.29 -1.73
C TRP A 544 2.47 -5.51 -1.00
N GLY A 545 3.35 -4.52 -0.99
CA GLY A 545 4.75 -4.65 -0.58
C GLY A 545 5.66 -4.30 -1.76
N ASP A 546 5.48 -5.00 -2.89
CA ASP A 546 6.36 -4.84 -4.05
C ASP A 546 5.95 -3.69 -4.95
N ASN A 547 4.78 -3.79 -5.62
CA ASN A 547 4.35 -2.72 -6.51
C ASN A 547 3.96 -1.47 -5.72
N VAL A 548 3.21 -1.66 -4.62
CA VAL A 548 2.88 -0.59 -3.67
C VAL A 548 3.45 -0.97 -2.31
N SER A 549 4.52 -0.30 -1.88
CA SER A 549 5.15 -0.54 -0.59
C SER A 549 4.54 0.31 0.53
N GLU A 550 4.81 -0.07 1.77
CA GLU A 550 4.62 0.78 2.94
C GLU A 550 5.52 2.02 2.90
N ASP A 551 5.06 3.08 3.56
CA ASP A 551 5.78 4.34 3.71
C ASP A 551 6.75 4.36 4.89
N LYS A 552 6.64 3.39 5.81
CA LYS A 552 7.45 3.23 7.02
C LYS A 552 7.27 1.83 7.61
N TYR A 553 8.23 1.37 8.43
CA TYR A 553 8.23 0.03 9.02
C TYR A 553 7.05 -0.24 9.96
N GLU A 554 6.50 0.76 10.67
CA GLU A 554 5.30 0.57 11.50
C GLU A 554 4.08 0.16 10.67
N ARG A 555 4.17 0.25 9.34
CA ARG A 555 3.13 -0.15 8.40
C ARG A 555 3.41 -1.47 7.71
N THR A 556 4.35 -2.31 8.14
CA THR A 556 4.50 -3.69 7.61
C THR A 556 3.17 -4.47 7.64
N PHE A 557 2.31 -4.22 8.63
CA PHE A 557 0.98 -4.84 8.72
C PHE A 557 0.05 -4.57 7.52
N PHE A 558 0.31 -3.49 6.77
CA PHE A 558 -0.40 -3.14 5.55
C PHE A 558 -0.28 -4.26 4.50
N LYS A 559 0.96 -4.70 4.24
CA LYS A 559 1.27 -5.73 3.26
C LYS A 559 0.99 -7.13 3.82
N GLU A 560 1.43 -7.42 5.04
CA GLU A 560 1.22 -8.73 5.67
C GLU A 560 -0.25 -9.05 5.91
N GLY A 561 -1.06 -8.04 6.24
CA GLY A 561 -2.50 -8.23 6.37
C GLY A 561 -3.17 -8.58 5.04
N MET A 562 -2.73 -8.00 3.92
CA MET A 562 -3.25 -8.34 2.59
C MET A 562 -2.81 -9.73 2.15
N ALA A 563 -1.57 -10.12 2.46
CA ALA A 563 -1.06 -11.44 2.17
C ALA A 563 -1.73 -12.53 3.02
N ASP A 564 -1.98 -12.30 4.31
CA ASP A 564 -2.81 -13.19 5.14
C ASP A 564 -4.26 -13.29 4.63
N LEU A 565 -4.84 -12.18 4.14
CA LEU A 565 -6.14 -12.20 3.47
C LEU A 565 -6.12 -13.09 2.22
N SER A 566 -5.01 -13.11 1.48
CA SER A 566 -4.82 -13.99 0.31
C SER A 566 -4.90 -15.46 0.67
N GLU A 567 -4.32 -15.87 1.80
CA GLU A 567 -4.49 -17.24 2.31
C GLU A 567 -5.97 -17.55 2.58
N GLY A 568 -6.68 -16.58 3.17
CA GLY A 568 -8.13 -16.63 3.37
C GLY A 568 -8.89 -16.80 2.04
N TYR A 569 -8.50 -16.07 0.99
CA TYR A 569 -9.06 -16.21 -0.34
C TYR A 569 -8.76 -17.57 -0.98
N ALA A 570 -7.57 -18.13 -0.78
CA ALA A 570 -7.24 -19.47 -1.28
C ALA A 570 -8.11 -20.56 -0.62
N ALA A 571 -8.30 -20.47 0.70
CA ALA A 571 -9.22 -21.35 1.42
C ALA A 571 -10.67 -21.16 0.96
N ALA A 572 -11.10 -19.91 0.78
CA ALA A 572 -12.43 -19.57 0.30
C ALA A 572 -12.68 -20.05 -1.14
N ARG A 573 -11.67 -19.99 -2.02
CA ARG A 573 -11.72 -20.54 -3.38
C ARG A 573 -11.92 -22.05 -3.35
N THR A 574 -11.24 -22.75 -2.43
CA THR A 574 -11.42 -24.20 -2.24
C THR A 574 -12.85 -24.53 -1.82
N ALA A 575 -13.41 -23.77 -0.86
CA ALA A 575 -14.80 -23.93 -0.44
C ALA A 575 -15.80 -23.63 -1.58
N ALA A 576 -15.56 -22.56 -2.36
CA ALA A 576 -16.36 -22.22 -3.52
C ALA A 576 -16.35 -23.33 -4.58
N ASN A 577 -15.18 -23.87 -4.90
CA ASN A 577 -15.04 -24.97 -5.86
C ASN A 577 -15.81 -26.22 -5.42
N ALA A 578 -15.76 -26.56 -4.13
CA ALA A 578 -16.56 -27.66 -3.57
C ALA A 578 -18.07 -27.40 -3.65
N ALA A 579 -18.50 -26.14 -3.71
CA ALA A 579 -19.89 -25.71 -3.81
C ALA A 579 -20.33 -25.31 -5.23
N GLY A 580 -19.61 -25.75 -6.26
CA GLY A 580 -19.99 -25.52 -7.68
C GLY A 580 -19.19 -24.43 -8.40
N GLY A 581 -18.23 -23.80 -7.72
CA GLY A 581 -17.32 -22.80 -8.29
C GLY A 581 -17.79 -21.36 -8.11
N GLN A 582 -16.83 -20.42 -8.11
CA GLN A 582 -17.11 -18.98 -8.06
C GLN A 582 -17.96 -18.53 -9.25
N GLY A 583 -18.85 -17.57 -9.02
CA GLY A 583 -19.85 -17.10 -9.99
C GLY A 583 -21.16 -17.89 -9.97
N THR A 584 -21.23 -19.01 -9.23
CA THR A 584 -22.50 -19.65 -8.89
C THR A 584 -23.01 -19.12 -7.54
N PRO A 585 -24.34 -19.05 -7.30
CA PRO A 585 -24.86 -18.59 -6.01
C PRO A 585 -24.33 -19.39 -4.82
N ALA A 586 -24.20 -20.71 -4.97
CA ALA A 586 -23.69 -21.60 -3.91
C ALA A 586 -22.19 -21.44 -3.68
N GLY A 587 -21.39 -21.35 -4.75
CA GLY A 587 -19.95 -21.12 -4.67
C GLY A 587 -19.61 -19.74 -4.08
N ASP A 588 -20.31 -18.69 -4.49
CA ASP A 588 -20.13 -17.34 -3.93
C ASP A 588 -20.49 -17.30 -2.43
N ALA A 589 -21.59 -17.94 -2.04
CA ALA A 589 -21.97 -18.06 -0.63
C ALA A 589 -20.93 -18.85 0.19
N ALA A 590 -20.37 -19.93 -0.37
CA ALA A 590 -19.33 -20.71 0.29
C ALA A 590 -18.01 -19.93 0.42
N PHE A 591 -17.66 -19.12 -0.59
CA PHE A 591 -16.52 -18.21 -0.54
C PHE A 591 -16.65 -17.22 0.62
N ASP A 592 -17.77 -16.49 0.67
CA ASP A 592 -18.01 -15.48 1.70
C ASP A 592 -18.11 -16.13 3.10
N ASN A 593 -18.78 -17.29 3.22
CA ASN A 593 -18.88 -18.01 4.49
C ASN A 593 -17.53 -18.52 5.01
N SER A 594 -16.61 -18.89 4.12
CA SER A 594 -15.25 -19.28 4.50
C SER A 594 -14.49 -18.11 5.16
N LEU A 595 -14.60 -16.91 4.59
CA LEU A 595 -14.00 -15.69 5.16
C LEU A 595 -14.64 -15.29 6.48
N ILE A 596 -15.97 -15.35 6.56
CA ILE A 596 -16.72 -15.09 7.82
C ILE A 596 -16.28 -16.07 8.90
N THR A 597 -16.13 -17.35 8.57
CA THR A 597 -15.65 -18.38 9.51
C THR A 597 -14.23 -18.09 9.99
N ARG A 598 -13.31 -17.74 9.07
CA ARG A 598 -11.92 -17.36 9.40
C ARG A 598 -11.89 -16.15 10.36
N PHE A 599 -12.68 -15.12 10.08
CA PHE A 599 -12.79 -13.95 10.94
C PHE A 599 -13.35 -14.32 12.32
N ASN A 600 -14.51 -15.00 12.36
CA ASN A 600 -15.20 -15.31 13.61
C ASN A 600 -14.37 -16.22 14.52
N SER A 601 -13.57 -17.14 13.95
CA SER A 601 -12.65 -17.98 14.72
C SER A 601 -11.61 -17.14 15.46
N THR A 602 -10.94 -16.20 14.78
CA THR A 602 -9.98 -15.29 15.42
C THR A 602 -10.66 -14.35 16.40
N TYR A 603 -11.79 -13.75 16.01
CA TYR A 603 -12.49 -12.75 16.82
C TYR A 603 -13.07 -13.34 18.12
N ASN A 604 -13.57 -14.58 18.09
CA ASN A 604 -14.13 -15.25 19.26
C ASN A 604 -13.08 -15.96 20.12
N SER A 605 -11.82 -15.99 19.69
CA SER A 605 -10.71 -16.52 20.49
C SER A 605 -10.54 -15.72 21.79
N THR A 606 -10.18 -16.42 22.87
CA THR A 606 -9.82 -15.82 24.15
C THR A 606 -8.35 -15.39 24.21
N SER A 607 -7.56 -15.65 23.16
CA SER A 607 -6.14 -15.26 23.12
C SER A 607 -5.98 -13.74 23.07
N ALA A 608 -5.26 -13.18 24.05
CA ALA A 608 -4.91 -11.77 24.08
C ALA A 608 -3.81 -11.40 23.07
N SER A 609 -3.04 -12.38 22.56
CA SER A 609 -1.90 -12.15 21.65
C SER A 609 -2.28 -11.49 20.33
N ASN A 610 -3.55 -11.57 19.94
CA ASN A 610 -4.05 -10.92 18.72
C ASN A 610 -4.36 -9.43 18.94
N TRP A 611 -4.47 -8.96 20.19
CA TRP A 611 -5.08 -7.67 20.50
C TRP A 611 -4.19 -6.75 21.35
N ASN A 612 -3.23 -7.31 22.10
CA ASN A 612 -2.40 -6.59 23.05
C ASN A 612 -1.37 -5.64 22.41
N VAL A 613 -1.01 -5.85 21.14
CA VAL A 613 -0.15 -4.96 20.36
C VAL A 613 -0.97 -4.31 19.25
N ALA A 614 -0.85 -2.99 19.09
CA ALA A 614 -1.43 -2.27 17.98
C ALA A 614 -0.58 -2.54 16.71
N PRO A 615 -1.19 -2.94 15.57
CA PRO A 615 -0.46 -3.11 14.32
C PRO A 615 0.41 -1.91 13.92
N SER A 616 -0.04 -0.68 14.21
CA SER A 616 0.67 0.56 13.87
C SER A 616 1.74 1.01 14.87
N ASP A 617 1.93 0.30 15.99
CA ASP A 617 2.95 0.61 17.01
C ASP A 617 3.64 -0.69 17.48
N PRO A 618 4.31 -1.43 16.57
CA PRO A 618 5.10 -2.58 16.97
C PRO A 618 6.45 -2.15 17.54
N THR A 619 7.20 -3.12 18.04
CA THR A 619 8.62 -3.00 18.39
C THR A 619 9.44 -3.89 17.45
N ASN A 620 10.76 -3.69 17.39
CA ASN A 620 11.64 -4.55 16.56
C ASN A 620 11.54 -6.04 16.95
N ALA A 621 11.12 -6.36 18.18
CA ALA A 621 10.94 -7.75 18.63
C ALA A 621 9.61 -8.39 18.21
N ASN A 622 8.65 -7.59 17.75
CA ASN A 622 7.33 -8.10 17.38
C ASN A 622 6.82 -7.55 16.04
N LEU A 623 7.68 -6.92 15.23
CA LEU A 623 7.31 -6.36 13.93
C LEU A 623 6.58 -7.38 13.06
N PHE A 624 7.03 -8.63 13.06
CA PHE A 624 6.40 -9.76 12.36
C PHE A 624 5.51 -10.64 13.26
N GLY A 625 4.88 -10.03 14.28
CA GLY A 625 3.98 -10.70 15.22
C GLY A 625 2.55 -10.90 14.72
N SER A 626 1.70 -11.57 15.53
CA SER A 626 0.30 -11.88 15.17
C SER A 626 -0.54 -10.64 14.81
N GLN A 627 -0.24 -9.48 15.40
CA GLN A 627 -0.92 -8.23 15.08
C GLN A 627 -0.67 -7.78 13.64
N THR A 628 0.50 -8.09 13.09
CA THR A 628 0.93 -7.69 11.74
C THR A 628 0.22 -8.53 10.69
N TYR A 629 0.09 -9.84 10.93
CA TYR A 629 -0.55 -10.79 10.02
C TYR A 629 -2.04 -11.01 10.34
N THR A 630 -2.31 -11.73 11.43
CA THR A 630 -3.63 -12.28 11.75
C THR A 630 -4.65 -11.18 12.07
N ARG A 631 -4.29 -10.19 12.89
CA ARG A 631 -5.21 -9.09 13.21
C ARG A 631 -5.49 -8.24 11.98
N SER A 632 -4.47 -7.89 11.20
CA SER A 632 -4.61 -7.03 10.04
C SER A 632 -5.35 -7.68 8.88
N GLY A 633 -5.11 -8.97 8.59
CA GLY A 633 -5.91 -9.69 7.60
C GLY A 633 -7.38 -9.81 8.00
N ARG A 634 -7.67 -9.92 9.31
CA ARG A 634 -9.04 -9.92 9.84
C ARG A 634 -9.67 -8.53 9.75
N ALA A 635 -8.90 -7.47 9.97
CA ALA A 635 -9.33 -6.10 9.71
C ALA A 635 -9.74 -5.93 8.25
N TYR A 636 -8.98 -6.47 7.28
CA TYR A 636 -9.36 -6.41 5.87
C TYR A 636 -10.60 -7.26 5.54
N ILE A 637 -10.82 -8.41 6.17
CA ILE A 637 -12.11 -9.14 6.04
C ILE A 637 -13.27 -8.28 6.55
N ALA A 638 -13.13 -7.63 7.70
CA ALA A 638 -14.14 -6.73 8.23
C ALA A 638 -14.38 -5.53 7.32
N LEU A 639 -13.31 -4.89 6.83
CA LEU A 639 -13.39 -3.78 5.90
C LEU A 639 -14.07 -4.19 4.57
N ARG A 640 -13.79 -5.39 4.06
CA ARG A 640 -14.48 -5.95 2.89
C ARG A 640 -15.99 -6.07 3.11
N GLN A 641 -16.43 -6.44 4.30
CA GLN A 641 -17.86 -6.48 4.65
C GLN A 641 -18.45 -5.06 4.79
N ILE A 642 -17.69 -4.09 5.29
CA ILE A 642 -18.12 -2.68 5.43
C ILE A 642 -18.29 -2.00 4.05
N LEU A 643 -17.32 -2.19 3.15
CA LEU A 643 -17.37 -1.58 1.82
C LEU A 643 -18.27 -2.35 0.86
N GLY A 644 -18.43 -3.66 1.08
CA GLY A 644 -18.95 -4.62 0.11
C GLY A 644 -17.84 -5.11 -0.83
N LYS A 645 -17.93 -6.37 -1.26
CA LYS A 645 -16.86 -7.05 -2.02
C LYS A 645 -16.38 -6.28 -3.25
N ASP A 646 -17.30 -5.73 -4.04
CA ASP A 646 -16.96 -5.04 -5.29
C ASP A 646 -16.26 -3.71 -5.04
N ASN A 647 -16.70 -2.96 -4.02
CA ASN A 647 -16.09 -1.69 -3.66
C ASN A 647 -14.74 -1.88 -2.97
N PHE A 648 -14.57 -2.93 -2.17
CA PHE A 648 -13.27 -3.31 -1.62
C PHE A 648 -12.27 -3.64 -2.73
N ASN A 649 -12.67 -4.43 -3.72
CA ASN A 649 -11.83 -4.74 -4.89
C ASN A 649 -11.49 -3.46 -5.69
N LYS A 650 -12.47 -2.57 -5.92
CA LYS A 650 -12.23 -1.29 -6.61
C LYS A 650 -11.28 -0.37 -5.83
N ALA A 651 -11.37 -0.36 -4.50
CA ALA A 651 -10.42 0.37 -3.65
C ALA A 651 -9.00 -0.19 -3.79
N GLY A 652 -8.84 -1.51 -3.76
CA GLY A 652 -7.55 -2.18 -4.01
C GLY A 652 -6.98 -1.85 -5.39
N GLN A 653 -7.79 -1.97 -6.44
CA GLN A 653 -7.42 -1.63 -7.82
C GLN A 653 -7.03 -0.16 -7.99
N GLU A 654 -7.73 0.74 -7.30
CA GLU A 654 -7.41 2.17 -7.31
C GLU A 654 -6.08 2.45 -6.60
N ILE A 655 -5.80 1.80 -5.47
CA ILE A 655 -4.49 1.88 -4.80
C ILE A 655 -3.38 1.42 -5.75
N GLN A 656 -3.53 0.24 -6.36
CA GLN A 656 -2.55 -0.31 -7.31
C GLN A 656 -2.33 0.60 -8.52
N THR A 657 -3.38 1.28 -8.99
CA THR A 657 -3.30 2.21 -10.13
C THR A 657 -2.63 3.54 -9.75
N MET A 658 -2.95 4.11 -8.59
CA MET A 658 -2.45 5.43 -8.18
C MET A 658 -1.05 5.40 -7.59
N TYR A 659 -0.70 4.33 -6.89
CA TYR A 659 0.55 4.21 -6.14
C TYR A 659 1.50 3.13 -6.68
N GLY A 660 1.18 2.47 -7.79
CA GLY A 660 2.07 1.48 -8.40
C GLY A 660 3.47 2.04 -8.68
N GLY A 661 4.49 1.28 -8.29
CA GLY A 661 5.90 1.67 -8.31
C GLY A 661 6.32 2.64 -7.19
N LYS A 662 5.47 2.91 -6.20
CA LYS A 662 5.70 3.88 -5.11
C LYS A 662 5.31 3.28 -3.75
N SER A 663 5.37 4.10 -2.70
CA SER A 663 4.77 3.83 -1.39
C SER A 663 3.43 4.56 -1.22
N ILE A 664 2.61 4.09 -0.28
CA ILE A 664 1.34 4.72 0.11
C ILE A 664 1.33 4.99 1.61
N THR A 665 0.76 6.11 2.07
CA THR A 665 0.60 6.43 3.49
C THR A 665 -0.75 5.94 4.05
N GLN A 666 -0.85 5.75 5.37
CA GLN A 666 -2.14 5.36 6.00
C GLN A 666 -3.28 6.36 5.72
N PRO A 667 -3.09 7.69 5.82
CA PRO A 667 -4.14 8.65 5.45
C PRO A 667 -4.58 8.52 3.98
N GLN A 668 -3.65 8.28 3.06
CA GLN A 668 -3.97 8.07 1.64
C GLN A 668 -4.78 6.78 1.44
N GLN A 669 -4.40 5.70 2.11
CA GLN A 669 -5.12 4.43 2.07
C GLN A 669 -6.55 4.59 2.61
N ILE A 670 -6.69 5.19 3.80
CA ILE A 670 -7.99 5.43 4.45
C ILE A 670 -8.89 6.32 3.58
N ALA A 671 -8.34 7.38 2.96
CA ALA A 671 -9.09 8.25 2.06
C ALA A 671 -9.70 7.50 0.86
N ILE A 672 -9.01 6.49 0.33
CA ILE A 672 -9.54 5.64 -0.75
C ILE A 672 -10.67 4.77 -0.23
N TYR A 673 -10.55 4.18 0.97
CA TYR A 673 -11.64 3.41 1.55
C TYR A 673 -12.90 4.25 1.82
N HIS A 674 -12.74 5.50 2.30
CA HIS A 674 -13.83 6.48 2.40
C HIS A 674 -14.53 6.72 1.07
N LYS A 675 -13.75 6.89 -0.02
CA LYS A 675 -14.28 7.09 -1.37
C LYS A 675 -15.18 5.92 -1.83
N TRP A 676 -14.89 4.70 -1.38
CA TRP A 676 -15.59 3.48 -1.77
C TRP A 676 -16.67 3.03 -0.77
N MET A 677 -16.98 3.83 0.26
CA MET A 677 -18.08 3.53 1.17
C MET A 677 -19.45 3.53 0.46
N PRO A 678 -20.32 2.55 0.75
CA PRO A 678 -21.71 2.57 0.30
C PRO A 678 -22.50 3.75 0.87
N ASN A 679 -22.35 4.04 2.16
CA ASN A 679 -22.96 5.20 2.83
C ASN A 679 -21.86 6.18 3.26
N LYS A 680 -21.89 7.39 2.70
CA LYS A 680 -20.88 8.44 2.88
C LYS A 680 -21.36 9.58 3.77
N SER A 681 -22.38 9.34 4.60
CA SER A 681 -22.79 10.33 5.60
C SER A 681 -21.64 10.62 6.56
N ALA A 682 -21.65 11.80 7.18
CA ALA A 682 -20.59 12.20 8.11
C ALA A 682 -20.46 11.22 9.28
N GLU A 683 -21.58 10.65 9.75
CA GLU A 683 -21.63 9.67 10.82
C GLU A 683 -20.97 8.36 10.40
N CYS A 684 -21.25 7.88 9.19
CA CYS A 684 -20.62 6.68 8.65
C CYS A 684 -19.11 6.87 8.45
N SER A 685 -18.73 8.01 7.89
CA SER A 685 -17.32 8.38 7.73
C SER A 685 -16.61 8.37 9.08
N ALA A 686 -17.13 9.07 10.09
CA ALA A 686 -16.54 9.09 11.43
C ALA A 686 -16.43 7.69 12.05
N LYS A 687 -17.45 6.84 11.86
CA LYS A 687 -17.42 5.45 12.34
C LYS A 687 -16.37 4.59 11.62
N LEU A 688 -16.08 4.86 10.35
CA LEU A 688 -14.99 4.20 9.62
C LEU A 688 -13.62 4.63 10.14
N ASP A 689 -13.45 5.90 10.51
CA ASP A 689 -12.23 6.37 11.18
C ASP A 689 -12.05 5.67 12.55
N ASP A 690 -13.12 5.55 13.33
CA ASP A 690 -13.10 4.78 14.59
C ASP A 690 -12.80 3.29 14.36
N PHE A 691 -13.27 2.69 13.27
CA PHE A 691 -12.91 1.32 12.89
C PHE A 691 -11.40 1.19 12.70
N PHE A 692 -10.77 2.08 11.92
CA PHE A 692 -9.32 2.04 11.70
C PHE A 692 -8.55 2.27 13.00
N LYS A 693 -8.96 3.25 13.81
CA LYS A 693 -8.39 3.47 15.13
C LYS A 693 -8.46 2.22 16.00
N GLN A 694 -9.61 1.54 16.02
CA GLN A 694 -9.79 0.32 16.81
C GLN A 694 -8.97 -0.85 16.28
N TRP A 695 -8.90 -1.05 14.96
CA TRP A 695 -8.26 -2.23 14.36
C TRP A 695 -6.76 -2.08 14.15
N TRP A 696 -6.25 -0.88 13.89
CA TRP A 696 -4.84 -0.66 13.56
C TRP A 696 -4.08 0.08 14.67
N ASP A 697 -4.70 1.04 15.32
CA ASP A 697 -3.97 1.99 16.17
C ASP A 697 -4.13 1.73 17.69
N THR A 698 -5.07 0.87 18.09
CA THR A 698 -5.38 0.63 19.51
C THR A 698 -4.83 -0.70 20.01
N ALA A 699 -4.01 -0.66 21.07
CA ALA A 699 -3.65 -1.84 21.85
C ALA A 699 -4.72 -2.12 22.91
N TYR A 700 -5.13 -3.39 23.07
CA TYR A 700 -6.14 -3.78 24.05
C TYR A 700 -5.49 -4.61 25.16
N VAL A 701 -5.40 -4.01 26.35
CA VAL A 701 -4.86 -4.66 27.55
C VAL A 701 -6.00 -5.26 28.35
N GLY A 702 -5.98 -6.58 28.57
CA GLY A 702 -6.98 -7.29 29.36
C GLY A 702 -7.62 -8.46 28.62
N SER A 703 -8.66 -9.05 29.21
CA SER A 703 -9.32 -10.23 28.63
C SER A 703 -10.16 -9.86 27.41
N PRO A 704 -9.96 -10.51 26.24
CA PRO A 704 -10.83 -10.34 25.07
C PRO A 704 -12.29 -10.69 25.35
N ALA A 705 -12.56 -11.61 26.29
CA ALA A 705 -13.90 -11.97 26.71
C ALA A 705 -14.65 -10.83 27.43
N ALA A 706 -13.90 -9.91 28.05
CA ALA A 706 -14.44 -8.70 28.67
C ALA A 706 -14.62 -7.53 27.68
N GLY A 707 -14.41 -7.77 26.38
CA GLY A 707 -14.52 -6.75 25.34
C GLY A 707 -13.22 -5.97 25.06
N ASN A 708 -12.07 -6.41 25.60
CA ASN A 708 -10.76 -5.81 25.27
C ASN A 708 -10.27 -6.28 23.89
N LYS A 709 -11.00 -5.85 22.86
CA LYS A 709 -10.75 -6.09 21.43
C LYS A 709 -11.57 -5.07 20.61
N PRO A 710 -11.31 -4.90 19.31
CA PRO A 710 -12.11 -4.03 18.45
C PRO A 710 -13.60 -4.35 18.56
N GLN A 711 -14.44 -3.33 18.68
CA GLN A 711 -15.89 -3.46 18.84
C GLN A 711 -16.63 -3.28 17.52
N ILE A 712 -16.13 -2.37 16.65
CA ILE A 712 -16.69 -2.13 15.33
C ILE A 712 -16.21 -3.23 14.38
N THR A 713 -17.13 -3.99 13.82
CA THR A 713 -16.84 -5.08 12.87
C THR A 713 -17.70 -4.95 11.63
N GLY A 714 -17.38 -5.70 10.57
CA GLY A 714 -18.18 -5.67 9.36
C GLY A 714 -19.55 -6.36 9.51
N PRO A 715 -20.55 -5.99 8.67
CA PRO A 715 -21.84 -6.70 8.60
C PRO A 715 -21.68 -8.22 8.49
N GLY A 716 -22.51 -8.97 9.21
CA GLY A 716 -22.50 -10.45 9.20
C GLY A 716 -21.33 -11.11 9.95
N LEU A 717 -20.43 -10.33 10.54
CA LEU A 717 -19.33 -10.82 11.36
C LEU A 717 -19.70 -10.79 12.86
N ALA A 718 -19.00 -11.60 13.65
CA ALA A 718 -19.05 -11.48 15.11
C ALA A 718 -18.61 -10.06 15.54
N GLY A 719 -19.24 -9.54 16.60
CA GLY A 719 -19.00 -8.17 17.10
C GLY A 719 -20.22 -7.27 16.98
N ARG A 720 -20.02 -5.95 17.09
CA ARG A 720 -21.13 -4.98 17.10
C ARG A 720 -21.47 -4.44 15.70
N GLY A 721 -20.94 -5.01 14.62
CA GLY A 721 -21.29 -4.57 13.26
C GLY A 721 -20.93 -3.11 12.94
N PHE A 722 -21.27 -2.67 11.73
CA PHE A 722 -20.97 -1.33 11.22
C PHE A 722 -22.25 -0.57 10.86
N TYR A 723 -23.10 -1.16 10.02
CA TYR A 723 -24.38 -0.56 9.64
C TYR A 723 -25.52 -1.10 10.51
N ASP A 724 -26.49 -0.26 10.84
CA ASP A 724 -27.77 -0.68 11.41
C ASP A 724 -28.68 -1.36 10.36
N ALA A 725 -29.84 -1.85 10.80
CA ALA A 725 -30.78 -2.57 9.93
C ALA A 725 -31.31 -1.75 8.74
N SER A 726 -31.22 -0.41 8.81
CA SER A 726 -31.63 0.50 7.74
C SER A 726 -30.49 0.94 6.83
N GLY A 727 -29.25 0.46 7.08
CA GLY A 727 -28.06 0.92 6.36
C GLY A 727 -27.48 2.25 6.87
N GLY A 728 -28.00 2.76 8.00
CA GLY A 728 -27.42 3.87 8.75
C GLY A 728 -26.21 3.41 9.57
N CYS A 729 -25.51 4.35 10.20
CA CYS A 729 -24.29 4.05 10.98
C CYS A 729 -24.48 4.19 12.49
N GLY A 730 -25.73 4.07 12.97
CA GLY A 730 -26.02 3.96 14.40
C GLY A 730 -25.40 2.71 15.04
N GLU A 731 -25.50 2.57 16.37
CA GLU A 731 -25.09 1.33 17.04
C GLU A 731 -25.95 0.15 16.56
N TYR A 732 -25.32 -0.91 16.05
CA TYR A 732 -26.01 -2.12 15.64
C TYR A 732 -26.66 -2.78 16.85
N GLY A 733 -27.96 -3.07 16.77
CA GLY A 733 -28.73 -3.66 17.87
C GLY A 733 -29.28 -2.66 18.89
N VAL A 734 -29.08 -1.35 18.70
CA VAL A 734 -29.73 -0.30 19.48
C VAL A 734 -30.63 0.52 18.55
N GLN A 735 -31.94 0.44 18.75
CA GLN A 735 -32.94 1.20 17.98
C GLN A 735 -33.45 2.37 18.83
N PRO A 736 -32.97 3.61 18.64
CA PRO A 736 -33.64 4.75 19.24
C PRO A 736 -34.98 5.00 18.52
N VAL A 737 -36.06 5.08 19.29
CA VAL A 737 -37.39 5.52 18.80
C VAL A 737 -37.48 7.02 18.98
N GLY A 738 -37.79 7.77 17.93
CA GLY A 738 -37.91 9.22 17.96
C GLY A 738 -38.81 9.79 16.87
N GLY A 739 -39.23 11.05 17.03
CA GLY A 739 -40.01 11.81 16.06
C GLY A 739 -39.49 13.25 15.95
N THR A 740 -39.69 13.90 14.80
CA THR A 740 -39.26 15.29 14.54
C THR A 740 -40.47 16.23 14.54
N VAL A 741 -40.35 17.37 15.22
CA VAL A 741 -41.31 18.49 15.13
C VAL A 741 -40.70 19.57 14.23
N PRO A 742 -41.33 19.94 13.09
CA PRO A 742 -40.81 21.00 12.23
C PRO A 742 -40.97 22.38 12.87
N ALA A 743 -40.01 23.28 12.61
CA ALA A 743 -40.10 24.68 13.00
C ALA A 743 -41.36 25.33 12.39
N THR A 744 -42.29 25.75 13.23
CA THR A 744 -43.60 26.27 12.83
C THR A 744 -43.88 27.57 13.57
N LEU A 745 -44.15 28.64 12.82
CA LEU A 745 -44.81 29.86 13.30
C LEU A 745 -46.04 30.11 12.43
N SER A 746 -47.23 30.10 13.04
CA SER A 746 -48.50 30.33 12.33
C SER A 746 -49.38 31.29 13.12
N LEU A 747 -49.90 32.30 12.42
CA LEU A 747 -50.83 33.30 12.94
C LEU A 747 -52.03 33.40 12.00
N THR A 748 -53.22 33.12 12.52
CA THR A 748 -54.48 33.30 11.78
C THR A 748 -55.31 34.37 12.48
N LEU A 749 -55.78 35.39 11.76
CA LEU A 749 -56.65 36.44 12.30
C LEU A 749 -58.14 36.14 12.01
N GLY A 750 -59.02 36.56 12.92
CA GLY A 750 -60.47 36.51 12.77
C GLY A 750 -61.00 37.63 11.87
N THR A 751 -62.33 37.84 11.90
CA THR A 751 -62.98 38.90 11.11
C THR A 751 -62.49 40.29 11.52
N PRO A 752 -62.29 41.25 10.59
CA PRO A 752 -61.81 42.59 10.92
C PRO A 752 -62.64 43.28 12.02
N ALA A 753 -61.96 43.87 13.00
CA ALA A 753 -62.59 44.62 14.08
C ALA A 753 -63.30 45.88 13.54
N THR A 754 -64.53 46.14 13.97
CA THR A 754 -65.33 47.28 13.51
C THR A 754 -65.79 48.10 14.72
N PHE A 755 -65.51 49.41 14.71
CA PHE A 755 -66.02 50.33 15.72
C PHE A 755 -67.49 50.68 15.45
N GLY A 756 -68.24 50.98 16.53
CA GLY A 756 -69.54 51.64 16.42
C GLY A 756 -69.41 53.09 15.94
N PHE A 757 -70.54 53.76 15.70
CA PHE A 757 -70.57 55.14 15.22
C PHE A 757 -69.88 56.12 16.18
N PHE A 758 -68.92 56.89 15.66
CA PHE A 758 -68.31 58.01 16.37
C PHE A 758 -69.29 59.19 16.45
N THR A 759 -69.45 59.76 17.64
CA THR A 759 -70.45 60.80 17.92
C THR A 759 -69.76 62.16 18.06
N PRO A 760 -70.01 63.13 17.16
CA PRO A 760 -69.41 64.46 17.25
C PRO A 760 -69.79 65.17 18.55
N GLY A 761 -68.85 65.91 19.14
CA GLY A 761 -69.10 66.73 20.34
C GLY A 761 -69.10 65.96 21.68
N VAL A 762 -68.87 64.63 21.67
CA VAL A 762 -68.91 63.79 22.89
C VAL A 762 -67.56 63.15 23.14
N GLY A 763 -66.99 63.40 24.32
CA GLY A 763 -65.79 62.71 24.79
C GLY A 763 -66.10 61.25 25.12
N LYS A 764 -65.55 60.28 24.38
CA LYS A 764 -65.79 58.85 24.58
C LYS A 764 -64.66 57.97 24.03
N THR A 765 -64.37 56.89 24.74
CA THR A 765 -63.56 55.77 24.22
C THR A 765 -64.46 54.78 23.50
N TYR A 766 -64.16 54.53 22.23
CA TYR A 766 -64.81 53.51 21.42
C TYR A 766 -63.95 52.28 21.39
N THR A 767 -64.55 51.09 21.53
CA THR A 767 -63.83 49.82 21.52
C THR A 767 -64.31 48.93 20.37
N ALA A 768 -63.40 48.12 19.85
CA ALA A 768 -63.66 47.09 18.85
C ALA A 768 -62.73 45.89 19.13
N GLY A 769 -63.12 44.69 18.71
CA GLY A 769 -62.31 43.50 18.95
C GLY A 769 -62.34 42.53 17.79
N THR A 770 -61.32 41.68 17.72
CA THR A 770 -61.23 40.51 16.84
C THR A 770 -60.46 39.40 17.57
N THR A 771 -60.29 38.26 16.92
CA THR A 771 -59.57 37.10 17.46
C THR A 771 -58.32 36.79 16.64
N ALA A 772 -57.39 36.05 17.23
CA ALA A 772 -56.30 35.41 16.52
C ALA A 772 -56.02 34.02 17.08
N ASN A 773 -55.42 33.15 16.27
CA ASN A 773 -54.92 31.85 16.69
C ASN A 773 -53.40 31.80 16.46
N VAL A 774 -52.64 31.46 17.49
CA VAL A 774 -51.17 31.38 17.46
C VAL A 774 -50.71 29.93 17.62
N ILE A 775 -49.80 29.49 16.74
CA ILE A 775 -49.07 28.22 16.84
C ILE A 775 -47.57 28.52 16.71
N SER A 776 -46.77 28.07 17.67
CA SER A 776 -45.31 28.18 17.67
C SER A 776 -44.66 26.90 18.19
N SER A 777 -43.69 26.36 17.47
CA SER A 777 -42.80 25.30 17.99
C SER A 777 -41.47 25.84 18.55
N ALA A 778 -41.26 27.16 18.52
CA ALA A 778 -39.99 27.80 18.88
C ALA A 778 -39.83 27.95 20.41
N GLY A 779 -38.58 28.20 20.85
CA GLY A 779 -38.25 28.41 22.27
C GLY A 779 -38.85 29.70 22.85
N ASP A 780 -39.13 30.68 21.99
CA ASP A 780 -39.88 31.90 22.31
C ASP A 780 -40.77 32.33 21.12
N ALA A 781 -41.74 33.20 21.36
CA ALA A 781 -42.43 33.93 20.31
C ALA A 781 -42.99 35.27 20.82
N ALA A 782 -43.19 36.23 19.93
CA ALA A 782 -43.84 37.51 20.22
C ALA A 782 -44.88 37.85 19.14
N LEU A 783 -46.09 38.21 19.56
CA LEU A 783 -47.12 38.79 18.71
C LEU A 783 -47.09 40.30 18.85
N SER A 784 -46.90 41.01 17.74
CA SER A 784 -46.85 42.47 17.68
C SER A 784 -47.83 43.04 16.66
N ILE A 785 -48.16 44.31 16.81
CA ILE A 785 -49.01 45.09 15.90
C ILE A 785 -48.27 46.36 15.46
N SER A 786 -48.41 46.73 14.20
CA SER A 786 -47.94 48.01 13.67
C SER A 786 -48.90 48.55 12.63
N ASP A 787 -48.78 49.85 12.36
CA ASP A 787 -49.43 50.49 11.23
C ASP A 787 -48.36 50.98 10.24
N PRO A 788 -48.12 50.26 9.13
CA PRO A 788 -47.09 50.63 8.18
C PRO A 788 -47.48 51.81 7.27
N SER A 789 -48.68 52.39 7.42
CA SER A 789 -49.13 53.52 6.62
C SER A 789 -48.23 54.75 6.82
N THR A 790 -47.81 55.38 5.71
CA THR A 790 -47.09 56.66 5.74
C THR A 790 -48.01 57.85 6.03
N THR A 791 -49.32 57.70 5.89
CA THR A 791 -50.31 58.74 6.20
C THR A 791 -50.81 58.57 7.63
N ALA A 792 -50.44 59.52 8.52
CA ALA A 792 -50.78 59.55 9.94
C ALA A 792 -50.63 58.18 10.66
N PRO A 793 -49.40 57.62 10.76
CA PRO A 793 -49.18 56.30 11.35
C PRO A 793 -49.74 56.20 12.78
N GLY A 794 -50.50 55.16 13.07
CA GLY A 794 -51.17 54.93 14.35
C GLY A 794 -52.57 55.53 14.48
N HIS A 795 -53.01 56.37 13.54
CA HIS A 795 -54.28 57.10 13.64
C HIS A 795 -55.32 56.61 12.62
N LEU A 796 -56.58 56.46 13.04
CA LEU A 796 -57.67 56.23 12.08
C LEU A 796 -57.83 57.46 11.17
N VAL A 797 -58.01 57.22 9.87
CA VAL A 797 -58.10 58.28 8.86
C VAL A 797 -59.41 58.22 8.08
N ASN A 798 -59.93 59.40 7.73
CA ASN A 798 -61.02 59.62 6.78
C ASN A 798 -60.46 60.50 5.64
N GLY A 799 -59.99 59.85 4.57
CA GLY A 799 -59.20 60.50 3.52
C GLY A 799 -57.87 61.05 4.07
N ALA A 800 -57.57 62.32 3.79
CA ALA A 800 -56.37 62.99 4.31
C ALA A 800 -56.50 63.46 5.78
N PHE A 801 -57.67 63.27 6.41
CA PHE A 801 -57.93 63.73 7.78
C PHE A 801 -57.72 62.58 8.77
N SER A 802 -56.96 62.80 9.84
CA SER A 802 -56.69 61.83 10.90
C SER A 802 -57.30 62.24 12.24
N LEU A 803 -57.70 61.26 13.04
CA LEU A 803 -58.10 61.53 14.43
C LEU A 803 -56.88 61.97 15.27
N PRO A 804 -57.05 62.92 16.22
CA PRO A 804 -55.92 63.41 17.03
C PRO A 804 -55.30 62.35 17.94
N ALA A 805 -56.11 61.48 18.55
CA ALA A 805 -55.62 60.40 19.38
C ALA A 805 -55.23 59.17 18.54
N ALA A 806 -54.09 58.56 18.86
CA ALA A 806 -53.69 57.29 18.25
C ALA A 806 -54.62 56.15 18.67
N LEU A 807 -54.81 55.21 17.77
CA LEU A 807 -55.48 53.94 18.02
C LEU A 807 -54.68 53.17 19.08
N LYS A 808 -55.35 52.63 20.09
CA LYS A 808 -54.74 51.77 21.10
C LYS A 808 -55.04 50.31 20.81
N ALA A 809 -54.08 49.44 21.07
CA ALA A 809 -54.22 48.00 20.93
C ALA A 809 -53.78 47.28 22.20
N SER A 810 -54.47 46.20 22.54
CA SER A 810 -54.07 45.25 23.57
C SER A 810 -54.47 43.83 23.13
N ALA A 811 -53.86 42.83 23.76
CA ALA A 811 -54.22 41.45 23.56
C ALA A 811 -54.32 40.71 24.90
N SER A 812 -55.22 39.74 24.97
CA SER A 812 -55.30 38.78 26.07
C SER A 812 -55.25 37.37 25.51
N SER A 813 -54.53 36.50 26.19
CA SER A 813 -54.30 35.13 25.78
C SER A 813 -54.30 34.21 27.01
N PRO A 814 -54.79 32.96 26.89
CA PRO A 814 -54.60 31.92 27.89
C PRO A 814 -53.13 31.50 28.09
N LEU A 815 -52.30 31.52 27.04
CA LEU A 815 -50.94 30.96 27.06
C LEU A 815 -49.81 32.01 26.93
N GLY A 816 -50.12 33.21 26.43
CA GLY A 816 -49.18 34.31 26.22
C GLY A 816 -49.29 35.39 27.30
N ALA A 817 -48.15 35.95 27.71
CA ALA A 817 -48.12 37.06 28.64
C ALA A 817 -48.45 38.38 27.93
N SER A 818 -49.47 39.09 28.40
CA SER A 818 -49.89 40.39 27.87
C SER A 818 -48.93 41.51 28.25
N ALA A 819 -48.55 42.34 27.28
CA ALA A 819 -47.78 43.56 27.48
C ALA A 819 -48.64 44.76 27.90
N GLY A 820 -49.96 44.59 28.03
CA GLY A 820 -50.91 45.67 28.32
C GLY A 820 -51.37 46.44 27.07
N ALA A 821 -52.15 47.50 27.27
CA ALA A 821 -52.63 48.35 26.19
C ALA A 821 -51.60 49.43 25.82
N GLY A 822 -51.30 49.58 24.52
CA GLY A 822 -50.37 50.58 24.01
C GLY A 822 -50.90 51.31 22.78
N ALA A 823 -50.31 52.46 22.46
CA ALA A 823 -50.63 53.21 21.25
C ALA A 823 -49.98 52.56 20.02
N VAL A 824 -50.76 52.34 18.96
CA VAL A 824 -50.27 51.84 17.68
C VAL A 824 -49.48 52.94 16.99
N SER A 825 -48.40 52.56 16.30
CA SER A 825 -47.54 53.48 15.54
C SER A 825 -46.94 52.77 14.32
N GLY A 826 -46.02 53.44 13.62
CA GLY A 826 -45.21 52.83 12.55
C GLY A 826 -44.23 51.76 13.05
N SER A 827 -43.92 51.74 14.35
CA SER A 827 -43.05 50.73 14.96
C SER A 827 -43.88 49.60 15.60
N PRO A 828 -43.40 48.34 15.57
CA PRO A 828 -44.08 47.22 16.22
C PRO A 828 -44.30 47.45 17.71
N LEU A 829 -45.56 47.41 18.12
CA LEU A 829 -45.99 47.33 19.51
C LEU A 829 -46.19 45.86 19.86
N THR A 830 -45.40 45.35 20.80
CA THR A 830 -45.59 43.99 21.33
C THR A 830 -46.90 43.90 22.10
N LEU A 831 -47.72 42.91 21.78
CA LEU A 831 -49.01 42.64 22.42
C LEU A 831 -48.95 41.42 23.34
N LEU A 832 -48.29 40.35 22.89
CA LEU A 832 -48.07 39.13 23.66
C LEU A 832 -46.64 38.62 23.52
N THR A 833 -46.12 38.01 24.57
CA THR A 833 -44.88 37.22 24.56
C THR A 833 -45.11 35.82 25.07
N TYR A 834 -44.47 34.83 24.44
CA TYR A 834 -44.49 33.42 24.78
C TYR A 834 -43.06 32.99 25.12
N SER A 835 -42.89 32.32 26.26
CA SER A 835 -41.59 31.83 26.74
C SER A 835 -41.30 30.37 26.34
N GLY A 836 -42.08 29.83 25.40
CA GLY A 836 -41.97 28.45 24.94
C GLY A 836 -42.99 28.10 23.86
N PRO A 837 -42.97 26.86 23.35
CA PRO A 837 -43.90 26.39 22.31
C PRO A 837 -45.35 26.50 22.75
N VAL A 838 -46.23 26.90 21.82
CA VAL A 838 -47.67 27.00 22.03
C VAL A 838 -48.44 26.42 20.85
N ALA A 839 -49.54 25.74 21.13
CA ALA A 839 -50.39 25.14 20.11
C ALA A 839 -51.83 25.63 20.26
N ASN A 840 -52.34 26.28 19.21
CA ASN A 840 -53.71 26.78 19.11
C ASN A 840 -54.10 27.74 20.24
N ASP A 841 -53.22 28.68 20.55
CA ASP A 841 -53.51 29.70 21.54
C ASP A 841 -54.56 30.70 20.99
N ALA A 842 -55.71 30.74 21.65
CA ALA A 842 -56.83 31.59 21.26
C ALA A 842 -56.66 33.00 21.85
N VAL A 843 -56.21 33.93 21.02
CA VAL A 843 -55.93 35.32 21.39
C VAL A 843 -57.15 36.20 21.12
N ALA A 844 -57.52 37.04 22.09
CA ALA A 844 -58.45 38.15 21.87
C ALA A 844 -57.66 39.45 21.65
N LEU A 845 -57.90 40.10 20.51
CA LEU A 845 -57.27 41.36 20.12
C LEU A 845 -58.28 42.49 20.33
N ASN A 846 -57.92 43.49 21.13
CA ASN A 846 -58.79 44.61 21.47
C ASN A 846 -58.19 45.90 20.93
N LEU A 847 -59.03 46.72 20.30
CA LEU A 847 -58.70 48.06 19.81
C LEU A 847 -59.56 49.09 20.52
N ALA A 848 -58.96 50.24 20.85
CA ALA A 848 -59.66 51.37 21.46
C ALA A 848 -59.28 52.69 20.77
N GLN A 849 -60.28 53.48 20.43
CA GLN A 849 -60.12 54.82 19.87
C GLN A 849 -60.74 55.84 20.84
N ASP A 850 -59.90 56.72 21.37
CA ASP A 850 -60.36 57.86 22.15
C ASP A 850 -60.76 59.01 21.21
N ILE A 851 -61.90 59.63 21.48
CA ILE A 851 -62.37 60.85 20.81
C ILE A 851 -62.74 61.84 21.90
N ALA A 852 -62.11 63.02 21.90
CA ALA A 852 -62.43 64.09 22.84
C ALA A 852 -63.67 64.88 22.38
N ALA A 853 -64.35 65.55 23.32
CA ALA A 853 -65.54 66.36 23.00
C ALA A 853 -65.24 67.50 22.00
N GLY A 854 -63.99 67.96 21.94
CA GLY A 854 -63.53 68.99 21.01
C GLY A 854 -62.92 68.48 19.70
N ASP A 855 -62.83 67.16 19.48
CA ASP A 855 -62.24 66.60 18.27
C ASP A 855 -63.16 66.80 17.06
N ALA A 856 -62.61 67.32 15.97
CA ALA A 856 -63.35 67.46 14.72
C ALA A 856 -63.57 66.09 14.06
N LEU A 857 -64.83 65.72 13.80
CA LEU A 857 -65.19 64.52 13.05
C LEU A 857 -65.78 64.88 11.68
N ARG A 858 -65.30 64.23 10.63
CA ARG A 858 -65.81 64.34 9.26
C ARG A 858 -66.79 63.21 8.96
N THR A 859 -67.84 63.51 8.21
CA THR A 859 -68.73 62.47 7.66
C THR A 859 -67.93 61.49 6.81
N GLY A 860 -68.19 60.19 6.96
CA GLY A 860 -67.51 59.12 6.23
C GLY A 860 -66.83 58.11 7.15
N SER A 861 -66.14 57.15 6.54
CA SER A 861 -65.48 56.07 7.27
C SER A 861 -64.09 56.48 7.72
N TYR A 862 -63.81 56.23 9.00
CA TYR A 862 -62.47 56.26 9.56
C TYR A 862 -61.92 54.84 9.58
N SER A 863 -60.83 54.57 8.86
CA SER A 863 -60.28 53.22 8.76
C SER A 863 -58.76 53.22 8.75
N LYS A 864 -58.19 52.03 9.00
CA LYS A 864 -56.76 51.76 8.92
C LYS A 864 -56.52 50.28 8.66
N THR A 865 -55.42 49.96 7.98
CA THR A 865 -54.93 48.59 7.84
C THR A 865 -53.75 48.40 8.78
N LEU A 866 -53.85 47.40 9.67
CA LEU A 866 -52.82 47.09 10.67
C LEU A 866 -52.13 45.78 10.31
N THR A 867 -50.83 45.70 10.55
CA THR A 867 -50.02 44.50 10.36
C THR A 867 -49.77 43.84 11.70
N PHE A 868 -50.18 42.58 11.82
CA PHE A 868 -49.84 41.73 12.97
C PHE A 868 -48.73 40.77 12.58
N THR A 869 -47.71 40.67 13.43
CA THR A 869 -46.52 39.86 13.17
C THR A 869 -46.27 38.93 14.34
N LEU A 870 -46.14 37.63 14.04
CA LEU A 870 -45.62 36.61 14.96
C LEU A 870 -44.16 36.34 14.61
N SER A 871 -43.25 36.48 15.58
CA SER A 871 -41.80 36.32 15.38
C SER A 871 -41.13 35.60 16.56
N THR A 872 -39.99 34.98 16.32
CA THR A 872 -39.13 34.34 17.34
C THR A 872 -37.69 34.84 17.20
N THR A 873 -36.95 34.88 18.31
CA THR A 873 -35.50 35.08 18.32
C THR A 873 -34.73 33.79 18.55
N THR A 874 -35.42 32.70 18.90
CA THR A 874 -34.87 31.35 19.11
C THR A 874 -35.63 30.30 18.28
N PRO A 875 -35.45 30.32 16.93
CA PRO A 875 -36.21 29.51 15.97
C PRO A 875 -35.94 28.00 16.05
#